data_AF-A0AAF0FH53-F1
#
_entry.id   AF-A0AAF0FH53-F1
#
_cell.length_a   1.000
_cell.length_b   1.000
_cell.length_c   1.000
_cell.angle_alpha   90.00
_cell.angle_beta   90.00
_cell.angle_gamma   90.00
#
_symmetry.space_group_name_H-M   'P 1'
#
loop_
_entity.id
_entity.type
_entity.pdbx_description
1 polymer ?
#
loop_
_entity_poly.entity_id
_entity_poly.type
_entity_poly.pdbx_seq_one_letter_code
_entity_poly.pdbx_strand_id
1 'polypeptide(L)'
;MPALRVAWDTTNEDIKAAQESAKLRRMPFSESEAVEARKAREELRMLNIFIRRGEKQQRDNTATIEKFTRRLKSEPDLYPHLEKVKDVARAGREKLKEIRSDAAVFEARLLEIRKSWPNRIHSSTPTGAEENAQVVSFIDARCKTHGIQANNLPCSAKELSSRLSDPLPVDPSRDHLKVADGLTEGGIDRVAGNFSTGPSWPYLTGTVSLLEQAITQYALSIIVPQGFIMTSVPDVIKSEVAERCGFRPRDEASSQTYYVDTSRSQAEIQNMVFEDMEKFIKKENGGLCLAGTAEIPLAALIANQMFHCLKPGERNTALNQLRLPIKLVALGHAFRAEAGARGTDTRGLYRVHQFSKVEMFAVTEPVSSDKMLRELRGIQERLIRGLGLIYRVLDMPTEELGASAYRKFDIEAWMPGRGDWGEVSSASNCTDYQSARLNIRYKPNPRGEEKPKVGYAHTLNATGVAIPRLIVAILETYGQHNGCLILPDTLRPFWLGGPEDPRVVWKTHKKRVPSKTSLENAEPGSQTENNDSIDFHQKDKITTSVEQNHIATESTSTAEHSSIQSNASNPKRAYHTRRACAPIAKGMKLAPLTQRYPIHTSTKRSRSFQEYKQELERRAAEHGASPGSLVLAFVLLHELTAIMPLFGFAFLFVLFGAGDSILNGLEAMRLSLLPGDAENLFQQKLHEYITRGTKVATRMCSRCNEYLSYPTESPNSPVAVWLSSLTAAYVVVKLLVPVRLGLCFALAPWFVRRVLSPLRNWKQFVSRRR
;
A
#
# COMPACT_ATOMS: atom_id res chain seq x y z
N MET A 1 -12.64 -14.47 -9.91
CA MET A 1 -12.89 -14.07 -8.51
C MET A 1 -14.31 -14.46 -8.13
N PRO A 2 -14.67 -14.62 -6.84
CA PRO A 2 -16.06 -14.85 -6.46
C PRO A 2 -16.93 -13.63 -6.81
N ALA A 3 -18.24 -13.82 -6.99
CA ALA A 3 -19.17 -12.70 -7.19
C ALA A 3 -19.01 -11.68 -6.03
N LEU A 4 -18.80 -10.40 -6.38
CA LEU A 4 -18.60 -9.36 -5.38
C LEU A 4 -19.90 -9.10 -4.61
N ARG A 5 -19.78 -8.94 -3.29
CA ARG A 5 -20.88 -8.55 -2.40
C ARG A 5 -20.37 -7.51 -1.41
N VAL A 6 -21.28 -6.82 -0.72
CA VAL A 6 -20.94 -5.92 0.38
C VAL A 6 -21.89 -6.14 1.56
N ALA A 7 -21.51 -5.66 2.74
CA ALA A 7 -22.26 -5.79 3.99
C ALA A 7 -23.63 -5.09 4.01
N TRP A 8 -23.78 -3.98 3.28
CA TRP A 8 -25.02 -3.19 3.26
C TRP A 8 -26.12 -3.86 2.46
N ASP A 9 -27.27 -4.16 3.05
CA ASP A 9 -28.41 -4.79 2.36
C ASP A 9 -29.35 -3.79 1.67
N THR A 10 -29.10 -2.48 1.80
CA THR A 10 -29.89 -1.36 1.24
C THR A 10 -31.35 -1.30 1.72
N THR A 11 -31.59 -1.59 3.01
CA THR A 11 -32.82 -1.13 3.68
C THR A 11 -32.80 0.39 3.89
N ASN A 12 -33.91 1.00 4.33
CA ASN A 12 -33.91 2.44 4.65
C ASN A 12 -32.95 2.74 5.82
N GLU A 13 -32.86 1.82 6.79
CA GLU A 13 -31.96 1.88 7.94
C GLU A 13 -30.49 1.75 7.51
N ASP A 14 -30.19 0.82 6.60
CA ASP A 14 -28.85 0.67 6.01
C ASP A 14 -28.43 1.90 5.20
N ILE A 15 -29.33 2.46 4.38
CA ILE A 15 -29.06 3.66 3.59
C ILE A 15 -28.74 4.83 4.53
N LYS A 16 -29.55 5.04 5.58
CA LYS A 16 -29.32 6.09 6.57
C LYS A 16 -27.98 5.90 7.31
N ALA A 17 -27.68 4.68 7.74
CA ALA A 17 -26.42 4.37 8.43
C ALA A 17 -25.19 4.46 7.51
N ALA A 18 -25.32 4.12 6.23
CA ALA A 18 -24.26 4.29 5.23
C ALA A 18 -24.01 5.77 4.92
N GLN A 19 -25.08 6.57 4.80
CA GLN A 19 -25.01 8.01 4.63
C GLN A 19 -24.34 8.69 5.84
N GLU A 20 -24.75 8.33 7.06
CA GLU A 20 -24.15 8.83 8.29
C GLU A 20 -22.67 8.48 8.40
N SER A 21 -22.29 7.23 8.11
CA SER A 21 -20.89 6.80 8.07
C SER A 21 -20.07 7.56 7.02
N ALA A 22 -20.60 7.75 5.82
CA ALA A 22 -19.93 8.51 4.76
C ALA A 22 -19.75 9.99 5.15
N LYS A 23 -20.79 10.62 5.73
CA LYS A 23 -20.75 11.99 6.24
C LYS A 23 -19.66 12.17 7.31
N LEU A 24 -19.60 11.27 8.29
CA LEU A 24 -18.61 11.31 9.38
C LEU A 24 -17.17 11.05 8.88
N ARG A 25 -17.00 10.37 7.75
CA ARG A 25 -15.70 10.09 7.11
C ARG A 25 -15.28 11.15 6.06
N ARG A 26 -16.10 12.19 5.82
CA ARG A 26 -16.02 13.10 4.65
C ARG A 26 -15.87 12.37 3.31
N MET A 27 -16.56 11.23 3.16
CA MET A 27 -16.60 10.46 1.91
C MET A 27 -17.81 10.86 1.06
N PRO A 28 -17.69 10.86 -0.28
CA PRO A 28 -18.81 11.16 -1.16
C PRO A 28 -19.93 10.13 -0.98
N PHE A 29 -21.17 10.61 -0.93
CA PHE A 29 -22.38 9.80 -0.88
C PHE A 29 -23.47 10.48 -1.70
N SER A 30 -24.05 9.76 -2.66
CA SER A 30 -25.14 10.26 -3.49
C SER A 30 -26.48 9.74 -3.00
N GLU A 31 -27.34 10.65 -2.52
CA GLU A 31 -28.71 10.30 -2.11
C GLU A 31 -29.56 9.80 -3.28
N SER A 32 -29.37 10.37 -4.47
CA SER A 32 -30.10 9.94 -5.68
C SER A 32 -29.73 8.52 -6.09
N GLU A 33 -28.44 8.17 -6.04
CA GLU A 33 -27.99 6.78 -6.26
C GLU A 33 -28.44 5.85 -5.13
N ALA A 34 -28.53 6.31 -3.88
CA ALA A 34 -29.06 5.49 -2.79
C ALA A 34 -30.56 5.17 -2.98
N VAL A 35 -31.36 6.12 -3.47
CA VAL A 35 -32.76 5.90 -3.87
C VAL A 35 -32.84 4.98 -5.08
N GLU A 36 -31.94 5.10 -6.06
CA GLU A 36 -31.85 4.20 -7.21
C GLU A 36 -31.52 2.76 -6.77
N ALA A 37 -30.55 2.59 -5.87
CA ALA A 37 -30.18 1.29 -5.29
C ALA A 37 -31.36 0.63 -4.54
N ARG A 38 -32.21 1.41 -3.88
CA ARG A 38 -33.44 0.88 -3.26
C ARG A 38 -34.42 0.37 -4.33
N LYS A 39 -34.71 1.17 -5.37
CA LYS A 39 -35.58 0.77 -6.48
C LYS A 39 -35.03 -0.49 -7.20
N ALA A 40 -33.75 -0.49 -7.52
CA ALA A 40 -33.07 -1.63 -8.15
C ALA A 40 -33.16 -2.91 -7.30
N ARG A 41 -33.10 -2.81 -5.97
CA ARG A 41 -33.31 -3.95 -5.06
C ARG A 41 -34.76 -4.46 -5.08
N GLU A 42 -35.74 -3.57 -5.14
CA GLU A 42 -37.17 -3.92 -5.22
C GLU A 42 -37.49 -4.64 -6.54
N GLU A 43 -37.02 -4.09 -7.67
CA GLU A 43 -37.13 -4.73 -9.00
C GLU A 43 -36.40 -6.09 -9.02
N LEU A 44 -35.15 -6.14 -8.56
CA LEU A 44 -34.38 -7.38 -8.48
C LEU A 44 -35.07 -8.44 -7.60
N ARG A 45 -35.77 -8.03 -6.53
CA ARG A 45 -36.57 -8.95 -5.70
C ARG A 45 -37.75 -9.52 -6.50
N MET A 46 -38.46 -8.70 -7.28
CA MET A 46 -39.57 -9.14 -8.12
C MET A 46 -39.09 -10.06 -9.26
N LEU A 47 -38.04 -9.68 -9.99
CA LEU A 47 -37.43 -10.51 -11.04
C LEU A 47 -36.97 -11.87 -10.48
N ASN A 48 -36.35 -11.91 -9.30
CA ASN A 48 -35.98 -13.17 -8.64
C ASN A 48 -37.19 -14.06 -8.27
N ILE A 49 -38.35 -13.49 -7.95
CA ILE A 49 -39.59 -14.26 -7.74
C ILE A 49 -40.08 -14.85 -9.06
N PHE A 50 -40.05 -14.08 -10.16
CA PHE A 50 -40.39 -14.58 -11.50
C PHE A 50 -39.43 -15.67 -11.97
N ILE A 51 -38.11 -15.51 -11.78
CA ILE A 51 -37.11 -16.53 -12.09
C ILE A 51 -37.43 -17.84 -11.35
N ARG A 52 -37.62 -17.81 -10.03
CA ARG A 52 -37.94 -19.01 -9.23
C ARG A 52 -39.24 -19.69 -9.67
N ARG A 53 -40.27 -18.91 -10.02
CA ARG A 53 -41.55 -19.43 -10.53
C ARG A 53 -41.37 -20.07 -11.91
N GLY A 54 -40.66 -19.42 -12.83
CA GLY A 54 -40.38 -19.96 -14.16
C GLY A 54 -39.47 -21.20 -14.10
N GLU A 55 -38.47 -21.24 -13.23
CA GLU A 55 -37.62 -22.42 -12.99
C GLU A 55 -38.39 -23.60 -12.39
N LYS A 56 -39.44 -23.34 -11.60
CA LYS A 56 -40.39 -24.39 -11.20
C LYS A 56 -41.18 -24.87 -12.42
N GLN A 57 -41.82 -23.95 -13.15
CA GLN A 57 -42.61 -24.29 -14.34
C GLN A 57 -41.81 -25.07 -15.40
N GLN A 58 -40.52 -24.75 -15.60
CA GLN A 58 -39.67 -25.49 -16.53
C GLN A 58 -39.36 -26.91 -16.06
N ARG A 59 -39.22 -27.14 -14.75
CA ARG A 59 -39.10 -28.50 -14.19
C ARG A 59 -40.40 -29.29 -14.37
N ASP A 60 -41.54 -28.66 -14.09
CA ASP A 60 -42.87 -29.26 -14.24
C ASP A 60 -43.17 -29.59 -15.72
N ASN A 61 -42.78 -28.69 -16.65
CA ASN A 61 -42.86 -28.91 -18.10
C ASN A 61 -41.95 -30.06 -18.55
N THR A 62 -40.71 -30.13 -18.06
CA THR A 62 -39.76 -31.22 -18.39
C THR A 62 -40.28 -32.58 -17.94
N ALA A 63 -40.79 -32.67 -16.70
CA ALA A 63 -41.40 -33.90 -16.19
C ALA A 63 -42.65 -34.31 -16.99
N THR A 64 -43.43 -33.34 -17.48
CA THR A 64 -44.60 -33.59 -18.35
C THR A 64 -44.18 -34.09 -19.73
N ILE A 65 -43.15 -33.49 -20.33
CA ILE A 65 -42.56 -33.92 -21.61
C ILE A 65 -42.07 -35.37 -21.50
N GLU A 66 -41.29 -35.70 -20.46
CA GLU A 66 -40.85 -37.08 -20.22
C GLU A 66 -42.01 -38.07 -20.09
N LYS A 67 -43.05 -37.70 -19.32
CA LYS A 67 -44.24 -38.55 -19.12
C LYS A 67 -44.98 -38.81 -20.44
N PHE A 68 -45.14 -37.80 -21.28
CA PHE A 68 -45.80 -37.93 -22.59
C PHE A 68 -44.92 -38.71 -23.57
N THR A 69 -43.61 -38.45 -23.62
CA THR A 69 -42.67 -39.20 -24.48
C THR A 69 -42.65 -40.71 -24.15
N ARG A 70 -42.78 -41.10 -22.87
CA ARG A 70 -42.90 -42.52 -22.49
C ARG A 70 -44.20 -43.18 -22.97
N ARG A 71 -45.32 -42.45 -22.97
CA ARG A 71 -46.65 -42.94 -23.41
C ARG A 71 -46.87 -42.91 -24.92
N LEU A 72 -46.05 -42.15 -25.65
CA LEU A 72 -46.21 -41.91 -27.09
C LEU A 72 -46.24 -43.20 -27.95
N LYS A 73 -45.59 -44.28 -27.49
CA LYS A 73 -45.62 -45.60 -28.17
C LYS A 73 -46.97 -46.32 -28.06
N SER A 74 -47.72 -46.11 -26.99
CA SER A 74 -49.03 -46.74 -26.74
C SER A 74 -50.21 -45.82 -27.08
N GLU A 75 -49.98 -44.50 -27.12
CA GLU A 75 -51.01 -43.48 -27.35
C GLU A 75 -50.49 -42.42 -28.34
N PRO A 76 -50.55 -42.67 -29.67
CA PRO A 76 -50.01 -41.76 -30.69
C PRO A 76 -50.67 -40.37 -30.69
N ASP A 77 -51.95 -40.28 -30.34
CA ASP A 77 -52.75 -39.03 -30.28
C ASP A 77 -52.25 -38.02 -29.23
N LEU A 78 -51.31 -38.43 -28.37
CA LEU A 78 -50.58 -37.51 -27.50
C LEU A 78 -49.58 -36.61 -28.26
N TYR A 79 -49.20 -36.92 -29.50
CA TYR A 79 -48.16 -36.16 -30.22
C TYR A 79 -48.45 -34.65 -30.34
N PRO A 80 -49.66 -34.18 -30.72
CA PRO A 80 -49.97 -32.74 -30.76
C PRO A 80 -49.96 -32.09 -29.37
N HIS A 81 -50.26 -32.85 -28.32
CA HIS A 81 -50.19 -32.38 -26.93
C HIS A 81 -48.73 -32.27 -26.46
N LEU A 82 -47.87 -33.21 -26.85
CA LEU A 82 -46.43 -33.18 -26.59
C LEU A 82 -45.75 -31.96 -27.25
N GLU A 83 -46.04 -31.67 -28.51
CA GLU A 83 -45.49 -30.47 -29.17
C GLU A 83 -45.97 -29.17 -28.51
N LYS A 84 -47.26 -29.05 -28.16
CA LYS A 84 -47.76 -27.88 -27.38
C LYS A 84 -46.98 -27.68 -26.07
N VAL A 85 -46.68 -28.74 -25.32
CA VAL A 85 -45.89 -28.63 -24.07
C VAL A 85 -44.42 -28.28 -24.38
N LYS A 86 -43.83 -28.83 -25.45
CA LYS A 86 -42.46 -28.46 -25.88
C LYS A 86 -42.35 -26.98 -26.27
N ASP A 87 -43.35 -26.44 -26.95
CA ASP A 87 -43.37 -25.03 -27.37
C ASP A 87 -43.57 -24.09 -26.19
N VAL A 88 -44.50 -24.40 -25.26
CA VAL A 88 -44.62 -23.68 -23.98
C VAL A 88 -43.31 -23.75 -23.18
N ALA A 89 -42.63 -24.89 -23.17
CA ALA A 89 -41.33 -25.01 -22.52
C ALA A 89 -40.26 -24.15 -23.22
N ARG A 90 -40.23 -24.11 -24.56
CA ARG A 90 -39.31 -23.30 -25.36
C ARG A 90 -39.50 -21.80 -25.09
N ALA A 91 -40.72 -21.28 -25.27
CA ALA A 91 -41.05 -19.89 -25.00
C ALA A 91 -40.76 -19.50 -23.54
N GLY A 92 -41.06 -20.38 -22.59
CA GLY A 92 -40.74 -20.15 -21.18
C GLY A 92 -39.23 -20.13 -20.86
N ARG A 93 -38.38 -20.85 -21.63
CA ARG A 93 -36.92 -20.76 -21.50
C ARG A 93 -36.39 -19.43 -22.06
N GLU A 94 -36.94 -18.98 -23.18
CA GLU A 94 -36.59 -17.69 -23.79
C GLU A 94 -36.95 -16.53 -22.87
N LYS A 95 -38.18 -16.51 -22.31
CA LYS A 95 -38.58 -15.49 -21.33
C LYS A 95 -37.75 -15.54 -20.05
N LEU A 96 -37.35 -16.73 -19.57
CA LEU A 96 -36.42 -16.84 -18.44
C LEU A 96 -35.03 -16.30 -18.74
N LYS A 97 -34.54 -16.42 -19.99
CA LYS A 97 -33.24 -15.86 -20.40
C LYS A 97 -33.28 -14.33 -20.37
N GLU A 98 -34.36 -13.74 -20.85
CA GLU A 98 -34.63 -12.30 -20.80
C GLU A 98 -34.67 -11.78 -19.34
N ILE A 99 -35.54 -12.34 -18.51
CA ILE A 99 -35.71 -11.94 -17.09
C ILE A 99 -34.38 -12.07 -16.30
N ARG A 100 -33.56 -13.09 -16.60
CA ARG A 100 -32.22 -13.25 -16.01
C ARG A 100 -31.22 -12.19 -16.49
N SER A 101 -31.33 -11.74 -17.74
CA SER A 101 -30.53 -10.63 -18.27
C SER A 101 -30.86 -9.34 -17.54
N ASP A 102 -32.16 -9.02 -17.40
CA ASP A 102 -32.63 -7.83 -16.67
C ASP A 102 -32.18 -7.86 -15.20
N ALA A 103 -32.34 -9.01 -14.54
CA ALA A 103 -31.89 -9.20 -13.17
C ALA A 103 -30.38 -8.98 -13.01
N ALA A 104 -29.57 -9.41 -13.98
CA ALA A 104 -28.12 -9.18 -13.96
C ALA A 104 -27.76 -7.69 -14.12
N VAL A 105 -28.51 -6.93 -14.92
CA VAL A 105 -28.33 -5.47 -15.04
C VAL A 105 -28.64 -4.77 -13.72
N PHE A 106 -29.77 -5.10 -13.08
CA PHE A 106 -30.11 -4.55 -11.76
C PHE A 106 -29.12 -4.96 -10.66
N GLU A 107 -28.65 -6.22 -10.64
CA GLU A 107 -27.65 -6.69 -9.69
C GLU A 107 -26.31 -5.96 -9.88
N ALA A 108 -25.87 -5.75 -11.13
CA ALA A 108 -24.66 -4.99 -11.43
C ALA A 108 -24.77 -3.51 -11.01
N ARG A 109 -25.85 -2.81 -11.35
CA ARG A 109 -26.04 -1.40 -10.96
C ARG A 109 -26.15 -1.24 -9.44
N LEU A 110 -26.92 -2.11 -8.79
CA LEU A 110 -27.02 -2.17 -7.32
C LEU A 110 -25.66 -2.38 -6.67
N LEU A 111 -24.83 -3.26 -7.24
CA LEU A 111 -23.48 -3.53 -6.76
C LEU A 111 -22.56 -2.32 -6.91
N GLU A 112 -22.52 -1.65 -8.07
CA GLU A 112 -21.65 -0.47 -8.28
C GLU A 112 -21.92 0.63 -7.25
N ILE A 113 -23.20 0.96 -7.00
CA ILE A 113 -23.58 1.94 -5.98
C ILE A 113 -23.13 1.47 -4.60
N ARG A 114 -23.44 0.22 -4.24
CA ARG A 114 -23.05 -0.39 -2.96
C ARG A 114 -21.54 -0.51 -2.74
N LYS A 115 -20.71 -0.54 -3.80
CA LYS A 115 -19.24 -0.55 -3.69
C LYS A 115 -18.69 0.76 -3.15
N SER A 116 -19.35 1.91 -3.36
CA SER A 116 -18.85 3.22 -2.91
C SER A 116 -19.03 3.45 -1.41
N TRP A 117 -19.99 2.76 -0.78
CA TRP A 117 -20.32 2.98 0.63
C TRP A 117 -19.22 2.42 1.56
N PRO A 118 -18.76 3.20 2.56
CA PRO A 118 -17.77 2.77 3.54
C PRO A 118 -18.35 1.73 4.51
N ASN A 119 -17.52 1.18 5.39
CA ASN A 119 -17.98 0.34 6.49
C ASN A 119 -18.82 1.15 7.52
N ARG A 120 -19.51 0.46 8.43
CA ARG A 120 -20.11 1.04 9.64
C ARG A 120 -19.02 1.67 10.52
N ILE A 121 -19.39 2.44 11.53
CA ILE A 121 -18.46 3.06 12.51
C ILE A 121 -18.78 2.50 13.90
N HIS A 122 -17.75 2.22 14.71
CA HIS A 122 -17.93 1.82 16.11
C HIS A 122 -18.43 3.01 16.94
N SER A 123 -19.39 2.77 17.85
CA SER A 123 -20.09 3.84 18.58
C SER A 123 -19.19 4.71 19.47
N SER A 124 -18.03 4.20 19.89
CA SER A 124 -17.03 4.94 20.66
C SER A 124 -15.88 5.53 19.81
N THR A 125 -15.95 5.51 18.48
CA THR A 125 -14.91 6.14 17.64
C THR A 125 -14.98 7.67 17.80
N PRO A 126 -13.86 8.38 18.03
CA PRO A 126 -13.86 9.85 18.10
C PRO A 126 -14.32 10.49 16.78
N THR A 127 -15.08 11.59 16.82
CA THR A 127 -15.59 12.23 15.60
C THR A 127 -14.64 13.31 15.08
N GLY A 128 -14.39 13.33 13.76
CA GLY A 128 -13.71 14.42 13.06
C GLY A 128 -12.36 14.04 12.42
N ALA A 129 -11.53 15.06 12.20
CA ALA A 129 -10.20 14.97 11.59
C ALA A 129 -9.14 14.41 12.57
N GLU A 130 -7.95 14.05 12.05
CA GLU A 130 -6.82 13.45 12.77
C GLU A 130 -6.48 14.12 14.12
N GLU A 131 -6.59 15.45 14.23
CA GLU A 131 -6.39 16.22 15.46
C GLU A 131 -7.29 15.81 16.65
N ASN A 132 -8.43 15.17 16.38
CA ASN A 132 -9.37 14.65 17.38
C ASN A 132 -9.04 13.23 17.85
N ALA A 133 -7.92 12.64 17.41
CA ALA A 133 -7.44 11.35 17.91
C ALA A 133 -7.26 11.37 19.44
N GLN A 134 -7.83 10.38 20.12
CA GLN A 134 -7.80 10.29 21.58
C GLN A 134 -6.64 9.41 22.04
N VAL A 135 -5.87 9.85 23.03
CA VAL A 135 -4.77 9.04 23.57
C VAL A 135 -5.32 7.99 24.53
N VAL A 136 -5.16 6.72 24.14
CA VAL A 136 -5.59 5.54 24.92
C VAL A 136 -4.51 5.09 25.90
N SER A 137 -3.23 5.32 25.57
CA SER A 137 -2.08 4.97 26.40
C SER A 137 -0.85 5.77 26.00
N PHE A 138 -0.01 6.13 26.98
CA PHE A 138 1.30 6.74 26.77
C PHE A 138 2.34 5.98 27.60
N ILE A 139 3.45 5.58 27.00
CA ILE A 139 4.50 4.80 27.67
C ILE A 139 5.87 5.34 27.29
N ASP A 140 6.61 5.81 28.30
CA ASP A 140 8.06 5.97 28.23
C ASP A 140 8.75 4.73 28.81
N ALA A 141 9.25 3.86 27.93
CA ALA A 141 9.90 2.61 28.32
C ALA A 141 11.25 2.80 29.04
N ARG A 142 11.77 4.04 29.14
CA ARG A 142 13.09 4.35 29.72
C ARG A 142 13.00 4.72 31.20
N CYS A 143 11.83 5.19 31.66
CA CYS A 143 11.61 5.66 33.03
C CYS A 143 11.32 4.50 33.99
N LYS A 144 12.03 4.45 35.13
CA LYS A 144 11.78 3.45 36.19
C LYS A 144 10.52 3.73 37.01
N THR A 145 10.10 4.99 37.05
CA THR A 145 9.04 5.54 37.88
C THR A 145 7.92 6.05 36.99
N HIS A 146 6.69 5.62 37.27
CA HIS A 146 5.47 6.08 36.61
C HIS A 146 5.52 5.95 35.08
N GLY A 147 5.25 4.74 34.59
CA GLY A 147 4.32 4.68 33.47
C GLY A 147 3.04 5.34 33.96
N ILE A 148 2.76 6.56 33.49
CA ILE A 148 1.43 7.16 33.62
C ILE A 148 0.53 6.28 32.77
N GLN A 149 -0.05 5.25 33.41
CA GLN A 149 -1.29 4.69 32.91
C GLN A 149 -2.25 5.88 32.86
N ALA A 150 -2.58 6.33 31.66
CA ALA A 150 -3.67 7.27 31.42
C ALA A 150 -5.02 6.58 31.65
N ASN A 151 -5.16 5.90 32.80
CA ASN A 151 -6.42 5.45 33.32
C ASN A 151 -7.22 6.72 33.61
N ASN A 152 -8.20 7.00 32.75
CA ASN A 152 -9.22 8.03 32.92
C ASN A 152 -8.81 9.49 32.69
N LEU A 153 -7.98 9.76 31.67
CA LEU A 153 -8.05 11.06 30.97
C LEU A 153 -8.32 10.87 29.47
N PRO A 154 -9.59 10.89 29.02
CA PRO A 154 -9.92 11.04 27.60
C PRO A 154 -9.61 12.47 27.16
N CYS A 155 -8.33 12.73 26.90
CA CYS A 155 -7.83 13.98 26.34
C CYS A 155 -7.31 13.73 24.92
N SER A 156 -7.44 14.75 24.07
CA SER A 156 -6.92 14.70 22.70
C SER A 156 -5.40 14.56 22.70
N ALA A 157 -4.85 14.03 21.60
CA ALA A 157 -3.40 13.97 21.37
C ALA A 157 -2.70 15.33 21.58
N LYS A 158 -3.40 16.43 21.28
CA LYS A 158 -2.95 17.82 21.46
C LYS A 158 -2.91 18.27 22.92
N GLU A 159 -3.88 17.86 23.73
CA GLU A 159 -3.95 18.18 25.17
C GLU A 159 -2.99 17.33 26.02
N LEU A 160 -2.68 16.11 25.60
CA LEU A 160 -1.70 15.30 26.32
C LEU A 160 -0.27 15.85 26.15
N SER A 161 0.06 16.31 24.93
CA SER A 161 1.36 16.94 24.62
C SER A 161 1.63 18.21 25.42
N SER A 162 0.61 18.89 25.98
CA SER A 162 0.81 20.06 26.84
C SER A 162 0.81 19.74 28.35
N ARG A 163 0.51 18.49 28.74
CA ARG A 163 0.39 18.06 30.14
C ARG A 163 1.52 17.13 30.59
N LEU A 164 2.16 16.42 29.67
CA LEU A 164 3.32 15.60 29.97
C LEU A 164 4.59 16.45 29.91
N SER A 165 5.48 16.29 30.88
CA SER A 165 6.88 16.69 30.72
C SER A 165 7.46 15.94 29.52
N ASP A 166 8.04 16.67 28.57
CA ASP A 166 8.34 16.17 27.24
C ASP A 166 9.08 14.81 27.22
N PRO A 167 8.86 13.99 26.17
CA PRO A 167 9.78 12.92 25.81
C PRO A 167 11.20 13.47 25.53
N LEU A 168 12.16 12.62 25.09
CA LEU A 168 13.53 13.05 24.77
C LEU A 168 13.56 14.43 24.09
N PRO A 169 14.24 15.46 24.66
CA PRO A 169 14.19 16.81 24.14
C PRO A 169 14.47 16.83 22.64
N VAL A 170 13.74 17.68 21.91
CA VAL A 170 13.93 17.85 20.47
C VAL A 170 15.38 18.23 20.21
N ASP A 171 16.08 17.38 19.48
CA ASP A 171 17.52 17.51 19.24
C ASP A 171 17.81 17.23 17.76
N PRO A 172 17.85 18.28 16.93
CA PRO A 172 18.15 18.17 15.51
C PRO A 172 19.55 17.60 15.20
N SER A 173 20.44 17.39 16.18
CA SER A 173 21.69 16.66 15.97
C SER A 173 21.45 15.15 15.82
N ARG A 174 20.36 14.63 16.40
CA ARG A 174 19.97 13.22 16.44
C ARG A 174 19.10 12.78 15.26
N ASP A 175 18.87 13.67 14.30
CA ASP A 175 18.19 13.37 13.03
C ASP A 175 18.75 12.09 12.40
N HIS A 176 17.86 11.16 12.02
CA HIS A 176 18.23 9.82 11.58
C HIS A 176 19.21 9.78 10.40
N LEU A 177 19.18 10.77 9.50
CA LEU A 177 20.16 10.87 8.42
C LEU A 177 21.54 11.26 8.94
N LYS A 178 21.65 12.23 9.86
CA LYS A 178 22.94 12.55 10.51
C LYS A 178 23.51 11.39 11.31
N VAL A 179 22.65 10.64 11.99
CA VAL A 179 23.06 9.42 12.72
C VAL A 179 23.59 8.37 11.75
N ALA A 180 22.91 8.12 10.64
CA ALA A 180 23.33 7.17 9.61
C ALA A 180 24.60 7.62 8.85
N ASP A 181 24.73 8.90 8.50
CA ASP A 181 25.91 9.49 7.84
C ASP A 181 27.16 9.42 8.74
N GLY A 182 26.97 9.30 10.06
CA GLY A 182 28.05 9.19 11.04
C GLY A 182 28.54 7.76 11.33
N LEU A 183 27.95 6.73 10.72
CA LEU A 183 28.32 5.32 10.96
C LEU A 183 29.58 4.91 10.17
N THR A 184 30.39 4.02 10.75
CA THR A 184 31.64 3.55 10.11
C THR A 184 31.39 2.66 8.88
N GLU A 185 30.34 1.83 8.92
CA GLU A 185 30.01 0.88 7.84
C GLU A 185 28.52 0.88 7.48
N GLY A 186 28.19 1.55 6.38
CA GLY A 186 26.84 1.58 5.80
C GLY A 186 25.88 2.58 6.44
N GLY A 187 24.83 2.93 5.71
CA GLY A 187 23.92 4.03 6.04
C GLY A 187 22.68 4.03 5.16
N ILE A 188 22.18 5.24 4.85
CA ILE A 188 20.96 5.46 4.05
C ILE A 188 21.36 6.22 2.77
N ASP A 189 21.64 5.51 1.68
CA ASP A 189 22.04 6.12 0.41
C ASP A 189 20.79 6.57 -0.38
N ARG A 190 20.62 7.89 -0.42
CA ARG A 190 19.57 8.58 -1.18
C ARG A 190 20.03 9.02 -2.57
N VAL A 191 21.34 9.04 -2.83
CA VAL A 191 21.93 9.47 -4.11
C VAL A 191 21.79 8.35 -5.14
N ALA A 192 22.16 7.11 -4.77
CA ALA A 192 21.92 5.93 -5.59
C ALA A 192 20.41 5.74 -5.87
N GLY A 193 19.57 5.90 -4.84
CA GLY A 193 18.11 5.90 -4.94
C GLY A 193 17.56 6.88 -5.98
N ASN A 194 17.95 8.14 -5.84
CA ASN A 194 17.53 9.19 -6.76
C ASN A 194 18.07 9.01 -8.19
N PHE A 195 19.21 8.34 -8.35
CA PHE A 195 19.76 7.98 -9.66
C PHE A 195 19.05 6.79 -10.32
N SER A 196 18.71 5.74 -9.56
CA SER A 196 18.12 4.52 -10.12
C SER A 196 16.60 4.60 -10.34
N THR A 197 15.88 5.20 -9.39
CA THR A 197 14.41 5.07 -9.30
C THR A 197 13.72 6.40 -8.99
N GLY A 198 14.47 7.41 -8.55
CA GLY A 198 13.97 8.75 -8.26
C GLY A 198 13.87 9.04 -6.75
N PRO A 199 13.24 10.15 -6.36
CA PRO A 199 13.17 10.55 -4.96
C PRO A 199 12.41 9.52 -4.11
N SER A 200 12.74 9.44 -2.82
CA SER A 200 12.07 8.56 -1.84
C SER A 200 12.19 7.05 -2.09
N TRP A 201 13.24 6.62 -2.81
CA TRP A 201 13.69 5.22 -2.98
C TRP A 201 15.09 4.98 -2.36
N PRO A 202 15.29 5.10 -1.04
CA PRO A 202 16.61 4.99 -0.43
C PRO A 202 17.14 3.55 -0.41
N TYR A 203 18.45 3.40 -0.59
CA TYR A 203 19.16 2.14 -0.36
C TYR A 203 19.62 2.07 1.10
N LEU A 204 19.35 0.96 1.78
CA LEU A 204 19.92 0.66 3.10
C LEU A 204 21.19 -0.17 2.92
N THR A 205 22.29 0.21 3.57
CA THR A 205 23.58 -0.49 3.45
C THR A 205 24.20 -0.79 4.81
N GLY A 206 25.06 -1.82 4.85
CA GLY A 206 25.82 -2.22 6.04
C GLY A 206 24.98 -2.30 7.32
N THR A 207 25.38 -1.53 8.34
CA THR A 207 24.76 -1.51 9.67
C THR A 207 23.25 -1.21 9.63
N VAL A 208 22.78 -0.32 8.75
CA VAL A 208 21.34 0.01 8.67
C VAL A 208 20.53 -1.10 7.99
N SER A 209 21.11 -1.82 7.03
CA SER A 209 20.48 -3.01 6.43
C SER A 209 20.43 -4.17 7.42
N LEU A 210 21.48 -4.37 8.23
CA LEU A 210 21.47 -5.36 9.33
C LEU A 210 20.39 -5.04 10.38
N LEU A 211 20.12 -3.75 10.65
CA LEU A 211 19.05 -3.31 11.54
C LEU A 211 17.65 -3.65 11.00
N GLU A 212 17.39 -3.48 9.70
CA GLU A 212 16.13 -3.92 9.07
C GLU A 212 15.88 -5.42 9.31
N GLN A 213 16.91 -6.25 9.11
CA GLN A 213 16.82 -7.69 9.35
C GLN A 213 16.59 -8.02 10.84
N ALA A 214 17.31 -7.35 11.75
CA ALA A 214 17.16 -7.56 13.19
C ALA A 214 15.75 -7.18 13.69
N ILE A 215 15.18 -6.05 13.24
CA ILE A 215 13.81 -5.63 13.57
C ILE A 215 12.78 -6.63 13.03
N THR A 216 12.98 -7.12 11.80
CA THR A 216 12.10 -8.13 11.17
C THR A 216 12.05 -9.41 12.00
N GLN A 217 13.22 -9.98 12.31
CA GLN A 217 13.32 -11.24 13.04
C GLN A 217 12.86 -11.10 14.50
N TYR A 218 13.16 -9.97 15.15
CA TYR A 218 12.60 -9.63 16.46
C TYR A 218 11.06 -9.63 16.43
N ALA A 219 10.45 -8.99 15.43
CA ALA A 219 9.00 -8.92 15.34
C ALA A 219 8.35 -10.30 15.14
N LEU A 220 8.89 -11.10 14.22
CA LEU A 220 8.41 -12.45 13.97
C LEU A 220 8.59 -13.37 15.19
N SER A 221 9.67 -13.20 15.96
CA SER A 221 9.91 -13.96 17.20
C SER A 221 8.86 -13.73 18.29
N ILE A 222 8.19 -12.58 18.27
CA ILE A 222 7.11 -12.24 19.22
C ILE A 222 5.75 -12.64 18.65
N ILE A 223 5.51 -12.43 17.35
CA ILE A 223 4.20 -12.68 16.71
C ILE A 223 3.91 -14.18 16.53
N VAL A 224 4.85 -14.94 15.97
CA VAL A 224 4.62 -16.37 15.62
C VAL A 224 4.22 -17.21 16.84
N PRO A 225 4.87 -17.10 18.02
CA PRO A 225 4.46 -17.83 19.22
C PRO A 225 3.06 -17.49 19.78
N GLN A 226 2.38 -16.45 19.28
CA GLN A 226 0.98 -16.16 19.64
C GLN A 226 -0.03 -16.98 18.78
N GLY A 227 0.46 -17.97 18.02
CA GLY A 227 -0.36 -18.81 17.14
C GLY A 227 -0.59 -18.23 15.75
N PHE A 228 0.29 -17.33 15.30
CA PHE A 228 0.24 -16.79 13.94
C PHE A 228 0.97 -17.72 12.96
N ILE A 229 0.29 -18.09 11.89
CA ILE A 229 0.86 -18.89 10.81
C ILE A 229 1.70 -17.96 9.91
N MET A 230 3.02 -18.15 9.93
CA MET A 230 3.94 -17.41 9.06
C MET A 230 3.68 -17.78 7.60
N THR A 231 3.48 -16.77 6.76
CA THR A 231 3.03 -16.88 5.38
C THR A 231 3.92 -16.02 4.49
N SER A 232 4.48 -16.61 3.43
CA SER A 232 5.10 -15.83 2.35
C SER A 232 4.02 -15.39 1.36
N VAL A 233 4.04 -14.14 0.94
CA VAL A 233 3.02 -13.55 0.05
C VAL A 233 3.61 -13.02 -1.25
N PRO A 234 2.84 -12.99 -2.36
CA PRO A 234 3.24 -12.27 -3.56
C PRO A 234 3.04 -10.75 -3.37
N ASP A 235 4.03 -9.96 -3.78
CA ASP A 235 3.95 -8.50 -3.79
C ASP A 235 3.13 -7.96 -4.99
N VAL A 236 2.98 -8.75 -6.06
CA VAL A 236 2.14 -8.44 -7.24
C VAL A 236 0.80 -9.15 -7.10
N ILE A 237 -0.30 -8.39 -7.12
CA ILE A 237 -1.67 -8.90 -6.97
C ILE A 237 -2.61 -8.32 -8.04
N LYS A 238 -3.81 -8.88 -8.20
CA LYS A 238 -4.84 -8.28 -9.07
C LYS A 238 -5.45 -7.05 -8.40
N SER A 239 -5.59 -5.93 -9.11
CA SER A 239 -6.19 -4.68 -8.64
C SER A 239 -7.55 -4.89 -7.99
N GLU A 240 -8.37 -5.78 -8.57
CA GLU A 240 -9.66 -6.19 -8.03
C GLU A 240 -9.58 -6.71 -6.58
N VAL A 241 -8.47 -7.34 -6.17
CA VAL A 241 -8.24 -7.76 -4.77
C VAL A 241 -8.04 -6.54 -3.88
N ALA A 242 -7.23 -5.56 -4.30
CA ALA A 242 -6.97 -4.34 -3.55
C ALA A 242 -8.26 -3.51 -3.37
N GLU A 243 -9.03 -3.35 -4.44
CA GLU A 243 -10.36 -2.72 -4.40
C GLU A 243 -11.31 -3.43 -3.43
N ARG A 244 -11.34 -4.78 -3.46
CA ARG A 244 -12.13 -5.62 -2.55
C ARG A 244 -11.70 -5.48 -1.08
N CYS A 245 -10.43 -5.18 -0.82
CA CYS A 245 -9.92 -4.89 0.53
C CYS A 245 -10.21 -3.45 1.00
N GLY A 246 -10.58 -2.55 0.09
CA GLY A 246 -10.89 -1.14 0.36
C GLY A 246 -9.87 -0.13 -0.18
N PHE A 247 -8.82 -0.58 -0.85
CA PHE A 247 -7.78 0.28 -1.45
C PHE A 247 -8.22 0.84 -2.80
N ARG A 248 -9.21 1.74 -2.77
CA ARG A 248 -9.70 2.47 -3.95
C ARG A 248 -9.09 3.88 -3.99
N PRO A 249 -8.56 4.35 -5.14
CA PRO A 249 -8.23 5.76 -5.32
C PRO A 249 -9.46 6.64 -5.06
N ARG A 250 -9.29 7.78 -4.38
CA ARG A 250 -10.35 8.81 -4.28
C ARG A 250 -10.47 9.55 -5.63
N ASP A 251 -9.34 9.90 -6.23
CA ASP A 251 -9.22 10.40 -7.60
C ASP A 251 -8.09 9.67 -8.34
N GLU A 252 -8.14 9.59 -9.67
CA GLU A 252 -7.08 8.95 -10.46
C GLU A 252 -5.72 9.66 -10.30
N ALA A 253 -5.74 10.98 -10.13
CA ALA A 253 -4.54 11.80 -9.88
C ALA A 253 -3.94 11.62 -8.46
N SER A 254 -4.64 10.97 -7.54
CA SER A 254 -4.25 10.75 -6.13
C SER A 254 -4.09 9.27 -5.77
N SER A 255 -4.10 8.37 -6.77
CA SER A 255 -3.88 6.93 -6.59
C SER A 255 -2.58 6.63 -5.84
N GLN A 256 -2.69 5.90 -4.73
CA GLN A 256 -1.55 5.38 -3.96
C GLN A 256 -0.99 4.07 -4.53
N THR A 257 -1.68 3.47 -5.51
CA THR A 257 -1.37 2.15 -6.07
C THR A 257 -0.50 2.28 -7.32
N TYR A 258 0.59 1.51 -7.38
CA TYR A 258 1.36 1.29 -8.61
C TYR A 258 0.75 0.14 -9.42
N TYR A 259 0.36 0.41 -10.66
CA TYR A 259 -0.15 -0.61 -11.59
C TYR A 259 0.99 -1.18 -12.44
N VAL A 260 0.89 -2.46 -12.78
CA VAL A 260 1.82 -3.18 -13.64
C VAL A 260 1.20 -3.26 -15.02
N ASP A 261 1.85 -2.66 -16.02
CA ASP A 261 1.45 -2.80 -17.42
C ASP A 261 1.77 -4.22 -17.91
N THR A 262 0.77 -4.90 -18.45
CA THR A 262 0.87 -6.26 -19.00
C THR A 262 0.50 -6.33 -20.48
N SER A 263 0.51 -5.20 -21.19
CA SER A 263 0.08 -5.11 -22.59
C SER A 263 0.87 -6.06 -23.50
N ARG A 264 0.15 -6.99 -24.14
CA ARG A 264 0.63 -7.69 -25.34
C ARG A 264 0.17 -6.89 -26.56
N SER A 265 1.13 -6.56 -27.43
CA SER A 265 0.98 -5.84 -28.71
C SER A 265 0.32 -4.45 -28.66
N GLN A 266 1.14 -3.43 -28.95
CA GLN A 266 0.66 -2.08 -29.30
C GLN A 266 -0.21 -2.04 -30.58
N ALA A 267 -0.20 -3.12 -31.38
CA ALA A 267 -0.98 -3.25 -32.61
C ALA A 267 -2.50 -3.35 -32.39
N GLU A 268 -2.94 -3.93 -31.27
CA GLU A 268 -4.38 -3.99 -30.93
C GLU A 268 -4.88 -2.61 -30.46
N ILE A 269 -4.06 -1.88 -29.69
CA ILE A 269 -4.38 -0.55 -29.14
C ILE A 269 -4.54 0.51 -30.24
N GLN A 270 -3.74 0.43 -31.33
CA GLN A 270 -3.78 1.42 -32.42
C GLN A 270 -5.11 1.51 -33.18
N ASN A 271 -5.97 0.49 -33.10
CA ASN A 271 -7.26 0.45 -33.80
C ASN A 271 -8.47 0.71 -32.88
N MET A 272 -8.26 1.02 -31.59
CA MET A 272 -9.34 1.27 -30.64
C MET A 272 -9.70 2.75 -30.54
N VAL A 273 -11.00 3.04 -30.44
CA VAL A 273 -11.50 4.39 -30.19
C VAL A 273 -11.13 4.81 -28.76
N PHE A 274 -10.85 6.11 -28.54
CA PHE A 274 -10.25 6.60 -27.29
C PHE A 274 -11.05 6.25 -26.03
N GLU A 275 -12.39 6.27 -26.09
CA GLU A 275 -13.25 5.84 -24.98
C GLU A 275 -13.21 4.34 -24.71
N ASP A 276 -13.04 3.53 -25.76
CA ASP A 276 -12.98 2.07 -25.64
C ASP A 276 -11.62 1.64 -25.11
N MET A 277 -10.53 2.36 -25.43
CA MET A 277 -9.20 2.11 -24.85
C MET A 277 -9.22 2.22 -23.31
N GLU A 278 -9.81 3.28 -22.74
CA GLU A 278 -9.93 3.42 -21.28
C GLU A 278 -10.81 2.31 -20.66
N LYS A 279 -11.92 1.97 -21.32
CA LYS A 279 -12.79 0.87 -20.87
C LYS A 279 -12.06 -0.48 -20.96
N PHE A 280 -11.29 -0.74 -22.01
CA PHE A 280 -10.61 -2.02 -22.25
C PHE A 280 -9.49 -2.26 -21.22
N ILE A 281 -8.65 -1.24 -20.97
CA ILE A 281 -7.62 -1.26 -19.92
C ILE A 281 -8.23 -1.50 -18.53
N LYS A 282 -9.42 -0.93 -18.25
CA LYS A 282 -10.11 -1.08 -16.96
C LYS A 282 -10.92 -2.39 -16.82
N LYS A 283 -11.26 -3.10 -17.91
CA LYS A 283 -12.39 -4.07 -17.89
C LYS A 283 -12.08 -5.51 -18.33
N GLU A 284 -11.12 -5.75 -19.24
CA GLU A 284 -10.89 -7.12 -19.77
C GLU A 284 -9.70 -7.85 -19.15
N ASN A 285 -8.57 -7.19 -18.93
CA ASN A 285 -7.43 -7.76 -18.23
C ASN A 285 -7.41 -7.26 -16.78
N GLY A 286 -7.95 -8.03 -15.85
CA GLY A 286 -8.02 -7.69 -14.41
C GLY A 286 -6.65 -7.35 -13.84
N GLY A 287 -6.33 -6.05 -13.87
CA GLY A 287 -4.96 -5.54 -13.95
C GLY A 287 -4.08 -5.95 -12.78
N LEU A 288 -2.79 -6.14 -13.03
CA LEU A 288 -1.85 -6.37 -11.94
C LEU A 288 -1.44 -5.05 -11.29
N CYS A 289 -1.22 -5.05 -9.99
CA CYS A 289 -0.67 -3.93 -9.25
C CYS A 289 0.23 -4.42 -8.11
N LEU A 290 1.10 -3.52 -7.63
CA LEU A 290 1.94 -3.76 -6.46
C LEU A 290 1.12 -3.52 -5.19
N ALA A 291 1.22 -4.43 -4.23
CA ALA A 291 0.47 -4.36 -2.99
C ALA A 291 0.96 -3.21 -2.09
N GLY A 292 0.06 -2.34 -1.63
CA GLY A 292 0.36 -1.30 -0.64
C GLY A 292 0.58 -1.82 0.80
N THR A 293 0.39 -3.13 1.00
CA THR A 293 0.67 -3.89 2.22
C THR A 293 0.37 -5.39 1.99
N ALA A 294 1.04 -6.28 2.74
CA ALA A 294 0.77 -7.72 2.77
C ALA A 294 -0.66 -8.11 3.23
N GLU A 295 -1.44 -7.19 3.80
CA GLU A 295 -2.87 -7.38 4.09
C GLU A 295 -3.65 -7.91 2.87
N ILE A 296 -3.39 -7.33 1.69
CA ILE A 296 -4.12 -7.59 0.45
C ILE A 296 -3.92 -9.06 -0.03
N PRO A 297 -2.69 -9.57 -0.20
CA PRO A 297 -2.49 -10.99 -0.51
C PRO A 297 -2.88 -11.95 0.62
N LEU A 298 -2.78 -11.55 1.91
CA LEU A 298 -3.28 -12.37 3.02
C LEU A 298 -4.80 -12.53 2.99
N ALA A 299 -5.54 -11.46 2.67
CA ALA A 299 -6.97 -11.51 2.46
C ALA A 299 -7.35 -12.32 1.19
N ALA A 300 -6.50 -12.29 0.15
CA ALA A 300 -6.67 -13.12 -1.05
C ALA A 300 -6.51 -14.62 -0.77
N LEU A 301 -5.55 -15.01 0.08
CA LEU A 301 -5.26 -16.41 0.43
C LEU A 301 -6.47 -17.14 1.01
N ILE A 302 -7.30 -16.43 1.78
CA ILE A 302 -8.51 -16.95 2.43
C ILE A 302 -9.80 -16.66 1.64
N ALA A 303 -9.70 -15.96 0.50
CA ALA A 303 -10.87 -15.55 -0.28
C ALA A 303 -11.66 -16.78 -0.78
N ASN A 304 -12.98 -16.62 -0.89
CA ASN A 304 -13.93 -17.65 -1.29
C ASN A 304 -13.98 -18.93 -0.40
N GLN A 305 -13.37 -18.90 0.79
CA GLN A 305 -13.41 -20.01 1.74
C GLN A 305 -14.62 -19.94 2.69
N MET A 306 -14.99 -21.10 3.25
CA MET A 306 -16.00 -21.22 4.30
C MET A 306 -15.37 -21.87 5.54
N PHE A 307 -15.26 -21.08 6.60
CA PHE A 307 -14.71 -21.51 7.89
C PHE A 307 -15.80 -22.07 8.81
N HIS A 308 -15.38 -22.79 9.85
CA HIS A 308 -16.23 -23.23 10.96
C HIS A 308 -15.68 -22.66 12.27
N CYS A 309 -16.50 -22.52 13.29
CA CYS A 309 -16.00 -22.14 14.62
C CYS A 309 -15.19 -23.30 15.23
N LEU A 310 -14.19 -23.00 16.05
CA LEU A 310 -13.61 -23.99 16.97
C LEU A 310 -14.65 -24.43 18.00
N LYS A 311 -14.49 -25.62 18.58
CA LYS A 311 -15.17 -25.97 19.84
C LYS A 311 -14.43 -25.33 21.03
N PRO A 312 -15.09 -25.11 22.18
CA PRO A 312 -14.41 -24.70 23.41
C PRO A 312 -13.23 -25.63 23.73
N GLY A 313 -12.07 -25.04 24.05
CA GLY A 313 -10.83 -25.78 24.36
C GLY A 313 -9.97 -26.17 23.14
N GLU A 314 -10.50 -26.19 21.92
CA GLU A 314 -9.70 -26.47 20.72
C GLU A 314 -8.74 -25.29 20.40
N ARG A 315 -7.59 -25.60 19.79
CA ARG A 315 -6.66 -24.61 19.23
C ARG A 315 -6.55 -24.83 17.72
N ASN A 316 -6.72 -23.77 16.94
CA ASN A 316 -6.40 -23.79 15.52
C ASN A 316 -4.88 -23.66 15.33
N THR A 317 -4.27 -24.61 14.63
CA THR A 317 -2.83 -24.64 14.36
C THR A 317 -2.49 -24.75 12.86
N ALA A 318 -3.48 -24.79 11.98
CA ALA A 318 -3.25 -24.98 10.54
C ALA A 318 -4.38 -24.40 9.67
N LEU A 319 -4.02 -23.68 8.61
CA LEU A 319 -4.95 -23.17 7.59
C LEU A 319 -5.90 -24.25 7.04
N ASN A 320 -5.38 -25.47 6.83
CA ASN A 320 -6.14 -26.61 6.28
C ASN A 320 -7.36 -27.03 7.11
N GLN A 321 -7.44 -26.64 8.40
CA GLN A 321 -8.57 -27.02 9.26
C GLN A 321 -9.82 -26.13 9.03
N LEU A 322 -9.67 -24.99 8.34
CA LEU A 322 -10.73 -24.02 8.09
C LEU A 322 -11.51 -23.68 9.37
N ARG A 323 -10.79 -23.38 10.47
CA ARG A 323 -11.36 -23.05 11.79
C ARG A 323 -11.13 -21.59 12.17
N LEU A 324 -12.08 -20.97 12.87
CA LEU A 324 -11.94 -19.61 13.43
C LEU A 324 -11.55 -19.65 14.92
N PRO A 325 -10.63 -18.77 15.36
CA PRO A 325 -9.97 -17.73 14.58
C PRO A 325 -8.83 -18.27 13.71
N ILE A 326 -8.60 -17.62 12.57
CA ILE A 326 -7.37 -17.74 11.76
C ILE A 326 -6.47 -16.56 12.13
N LYS A 327 -5.17 -16.81 12.28
CA LYS A 327 -4.13 -15.80 12.52
C LYS A 327 -2.98 -16.02 11.54
N LEU A 328 -2.69 -15.04 10.71
CA LEU A 328 -1.67 -15.07 9.67
C LEU A 328 -0.69 -13.92 9.86
N VAL A 329 0.60 -14.18 9.69
CA VAL A 329 1.63 -13.14 9.68
C VAL A 329 2.46 -13.27 8.41
N ALA A 330 2.78 -12.14 7.77
CA ALA A 330 3.65 -12.10 6.61
C ALA A 330 4.64 -10.94 6.72
N LEU A 331 5.89 -11.20 6.33
CA LEU A 331 6.78 -10.15 5.81
C LEU A 331 6.41 -9.92 4.35
N GLY A 332 6.23 -8.66 3.95
CA GLY A 332 6.04 -8.29 2.55
C GLY A 332 6.46 -6.85 2.29
N HIS A 333 6.57 -6.49 1.02
CA HIS A 333 6.94 -5.14 0.61
C HIS A 333 5.67 -4.32 0.33
N ALA A 334 5.55 -3.17 0.99
CA ALA A 334 4.50 -2.20 0.74
C ALA A 334 4.97 -1.20 -0.33
N PHE A 335 4.27 -1.14 -1.45
CA PHE A 335 4.52 -0.19 -2.53
C PHE A 335 3.45 0.91 -2.53
N ARG A 336 3.86 2.17 -2.38
CA ARG A 336 2.95 3.32 -2.28
C ARG A 336 3.43 4.48 -3.14
N ALA A 337 2.57 4.97 -4.02
CA ALA A 337 2.91 6.09 -4.89
C ALA A 337 3.06 7.42 -4.14
N GLU A 338 2.55 7.51 -2.90
CA GLU A 338 2.59 8.71 -2.03
C GLU A 338 2.11 9.97 -2.77
N ALA A 339 1.15 9.77 -3.69
CA ALA A 339 0.64 10.80 -4.59
C ALA A 339 -0.04 11.91 -3.77
N GLY A 340 0.50 13.13 -3.88
CA GLY A 340 0.07 14.29 -3.09
C GLY A 340 1.02 14.66 -1.95
N ALA A 341 1.85 13.74 -1.45
CA ALA A 341 2.84 14.05 -0.43
C ALA A 341 3.99 14.90 -1.02
N ARG A 342 4.16 16.12 -0.50
CA ARG A 342 5.28 17.02 -0.83
C ARG A 342 5.75 17.73 0.44
N GLY A 343 7.06 17.83 0.62
CA GLY A 343 7.65 18.62 1.71
C GLY A 343 8.64 17.83 2.56
N THR A 344 8.60 18.07 3.87
CA THR A 344 9.56 17.53 4.85
C THR A 344 9.45 16.02 5.07
N ASP A 345 8.26 15.45 4.94
CA ASP A 345 8.00 14.03 5.24
C ASP A 345 8.63 13.04 4.26
N THR A 346 8.92 13.45 3.02
CA THR A 346 9.62 12.61 2.03
C THR A 346 11.14 12.64 2.20
N ARG A 347 11.65 13.25 3.28
CA ARG A 347 13.08 13.27 3.60
C ARG A 347 13.46 12.03 4.40
N GLY A 348 14.42 11.26 3.87
CA GLY A 348 14.98 10.10 4.57
C GLY A 348 14.08 8.87 4.49
N LEU A 349 13.70 8.31 5.64
CA LEU A 349 12.96 7.05 5.74
C LEU A 349 11.51 7.20 6.21
N TYR A 350 11.02 8.41 6.48
CA TYR A 350 9.71 8.61 7.10
C TYR A 350 8.53 8.31 6.17
N ARG A 351 8.65 8.68 4.88
CA ARG A 351 7.69 8.41 3.80
C ARG A 351 8.46 8.03 2.53
N VAL A 352 8.38 6.77 2.13
CA VAL A 352 9.14 6.16 1.03
C VAL A 352 8.22 5.31 0.14
N HIS A 353 8.59 5.11 -1.12
CA HIS A 353 7.72 4.45 -2.10
C HIS A 353 7.69 2.92 -2.01
N GLN A 354 8.74 2.31 -1.45
CA GLN A 354 8.81 0.88 -1.13
C GLN A 354 9.34 0.71 0.29
N PHE A 355 8.72 -0.18 1.06
CA PHE A 355 9.25 -0.56 2.37
C PHE A 355 8.82 -1.95 2.86
N SER A 356 9.70 -2.57 3.64
CA SER A 356 9.43 -3.82 4.34
C SER A 356 8.45 -3.60 5.51
N LYS A 357 7.40 -4.43 5.59
CA LYS A 357 6.44 -4.44 6.70
C LYS A 357 6.14 -5.87 7.14
N VAL A 358 6.10 -6.12 8.44
CA VAL A 358 5.49 -7.35 8.98
C VAL A 358 4.03 -7.05 9.28
N GLU A 359 3.12 -7.74 8.60
CA GLU A 359 1.66 -7.59 8.76
C GLU A 359 1.07 -8.78 9.50
N MET A 360 0.22 -8.51 10.49
CA MET A 360 -0.68 -9.48 11.10
C MET A 360 -2.07 -9.35 10.46
N PHE A 361 -2.69 -10.48 10.13
CA PHE A 361 -4.05 -10.56 9.60
C PHE A 361 -4.83 -11.64 10.37
N ALA A 362 -6.07 -11.36 10.74
CA ALA A 362 -6.91 -12.28 11.49
C ALA A 362 -8.31 -12.40 10.90
N VAL A 363 -8.88 -13.61 10.99
CA VAL A 363 -10.27 -13.91 10.62
C VAL A 363 -10.96 -14.46 11.86
N THR A 364 -12.14 -13.93 12.19
CA THR A 364 -12.84 -14.22 13.45
C THR A 364 -14.33 -14.35 13.28
N GLU A 365 -15.00 -14.98 14.25
CA GLU A 365 -16.45 -14.82 14.40
C GLU A 365 -16.77 -13.36 14.78
N PRO A 366 -17.91 -12.78 14.34
CA PRO A 366 -18.29 -11.41 14.67
C PRO A 366 -18.19 -11.06 16.15
N VAL A 367 -18.67 -11.94 17.02
CA VAL A 367 -18.64 -11.79 18.49
C VAL A 367 -17.22 -11.74 19.10
N SER A 368 -16.21 -12.15 18.35
CA SER A 368 -14.81 -12.20 18.80
C SER A 368 -13.94 -11.08 18.23
N SER A 369 -14.43 -10.27 17.28
CA SER A 369 -13.58 -9.31 16.57
C SER A 369 -12.97 -8.24 17.48
N ASP A 370 -13.72 -7.65 18.41
CA ASP A 370 -13.18 -6.60 19.29
C ASP A 370 -12.26 -7.17 20.39
N LYS A 371 -12.37 -8.46 20.71
CA LYS A 371 -11.35 -9.16 21.50
C LYS A 371 -10.07 -9.34 20.69
N MET A 372 -10.18 -9.71 19.41
CA MET A 372 -9.02 -9.85 18.52
C MET A 372 -8.31 -8.51 18.27
N LEU A 373 -9.04 -7.41 18.09
CA LEU A 373 -8.44 -6.08 17.92
C LEU A 373 -7.58 -5.69 19.14
N ARG A 374 -8.07 -5.96 20.35
CA ARG A 374 -7.30 -5.76 21.59
C ARG A 374 -6.09 -6.70 21.69
N GLU A 375 -6.20 -7.94 21.20
CA GLU A 375 -5.07 -8.87 21.16
C GLU A 375 -3.96 -8.39 20.19
N LEU A 376 -4.34 -7.99 18.98
CA LEU A 376 -3.44 -7.44 17.96
C LEU A 376 -2.71 -6.19 18.48
N ARG A 377 -3.45 -5.25 19.08
CA ARG A 377 -2.87 -4.06 19.72
C ARG A 377 -1.90 -4.43 20.84
N GLY A 378 -2.24 -5.41 21.68
CA GLY A 378 -1.36 -5.92 22.73
C GLY A 378 -0.08 -6.62 22.21
N ILE A 379 -0.07 -7.10 20.97
CA ILE A 379 1.16 -7.56 20.30
C ILE A 379 2.00 -6.36 19.84
N GLN A 380 1.39 -5.37 19.19
CA GLN A 380 2.07 -4.14 18.74
C GLN A 380 2.71 -3.39 19.91
N GLU A 381 1.97 -3.20 21.01
CA GLU A 381 2.49 -2.59 22.23
C GLU A 381 3.68 -3.36 22.83
N ARG A 382 3.66 -4.69 22.81
CA ARG A 382 4.82 -5.51 23.24
C ARG A 382 6.04 -5.30 22.36
N LEU A 383 5.85 -5.22 21.04
CA LEU A 383 6.92 -4.99 20.06
C LEU A 383 7.61 -3.65 20.32
N ILE A 384 6.86 -2.54 20.36
CA ILE A 384 7.42 -1.19 20.53
C ILE A 384 8.05 -1.01 21.92
N ARG A 385 7.41 -1.52 22.98
CA ARG A 385 7.92 -1.47 24.35
C ARG A 385 9.25 -2.22 24.51
N GLY A 386 9.39 -3.39 23.89
CA GLY A 386 10.63 -4.16 23.92
C GLY A 386 11.79 -3.53 23.13
N LEU A 387 11.50 -2.61 22.20
CA LEU A 387 12.51 -1.77 21.55
C LEU A 387 12.94 -0.56 22.40
N GLY A 388 12.38 -0.39 23.62
CA GLY A 388 12.71 0.71 24.53
C GLY A 388 12.32 2.10 24.02
N LEU A 389 11.40 2.16 23.06
CA LEU A 389 10.92 3.42 22.48
C LEU A 389 9.85 4.07 23.38
N ILE A 390 9.76 5.41 23.29
CA ILE A 390 8.65 6.17 23.85
C ILE A 390 7.52 6.13 22.83
N TYR A 391 6.31 5.77 23.24
CA TYR A 391 5.18 5.65 22.33
C TYR A 391 3.84 6.06 22.94
N ARG A 392 2.90 6.45 22.08
CA ARG A 392 1.49 6.65 22.41
C ARG A 392 0.58 5.81 21.52
N VAL A 393 -0.57 5.43 22.06
CA VAL A 393 -1.62 4.68 21.36
C VAL A 393 -2.80 5.61 21.16
N LEU A 394 -3.29 5.74 19.92
CA LEU A 394 -4.38 6.62 19.53
C LEU A 394 -5.61 5.81 19.12
N ASP A 395 -6.81 6.20 19.56
CA ASP A 395 -8.08 5.78 18.93
C ASP A 395 -8.36 6.78 17.80
N MET A 396 -8.39 6.28 16.56
CA MET A 396 -8.36 7.15 15.38
C MET A 396 -9.77 7.67 15.05
N PRO A 397 -9.90 8.96 14.70
CA PRO A 397 -11.18 9.59 14.54
C PRO A 397 -11.85 9.22 13.20
N THR A 398 -13.12 9.58 13.03
CA THR A 398 -13.96 9.10 11.92
C THR A 398 -13.40 9.39 10.53
N GLU A 399 -12.72 10.51 10.30
CA GLU A 399 -12.15 10.85 8.99
C GLU A 399 -10.91 9.99 8.64
N GLU A 400 -10.23 9.42 9.65
CA GLU A 400 -9.01 8.62 9.53
C GLU A 400 -9.23 7.09 9.48
N LEU A 401 -10.49 6.64 9.48
CA LEU A 401 -10.84 5.23 9.34
C LEU A 401 -10.70 4.67 7.91
N GLY A 402 -10.49 5.52 6.90
CA GLY A 402 -10.55 5.13 5.50
C GLY A 402 -11.92 4.57 5.10
N ALA A 403 -11.98 3.62 4.17
CA ALA A 403 -13.23 3.00 3.71
C ALA A 403 -13.60 1.70 4.45
N SER A 404 -12.61 0.91 4.89
CA SER A 404 -12.79 -0.45 5.39
C SER A 404 -12.88 -0.57 6.92
N ALA A 405 -12.18 0.27 7.69
CA ALA A 405 -12.13 0.12 9.14
C ALA A 405 -13.44 0.53 9.80
N TYR A 406 -13.94 -0.31 10.70
CA TYR A 406 -15.03 -0.05 11.65
C TYR A 406 -14.52 0.68 12.90
N ARG A 407 -13.30 0.32 13.34
CA ARG A 407 -12.50 1.01 14.36
C ARG A 407 -11.01 0.80 14.05
N LYS A 408 -10.19 1.81 14.31
CA LYS A 408 -8.74 1.83 14.03
C LYS A 408 -7.99 2.39 15.25
N PHE A 409 -6.90 1.72 15.64
CA PHE A 409 -5.94 2.23 16.61
C PHE A 409 -4.58 2.36 15.97
N ASP A 410 -3.93 3.50 16.16
CA ASP A 410 -2.56 3.73 15.69
C ASP A 410 -1.60 3.80 16.88
N ILE A 411 -0.34 3.44 16.65
CA ILE A 411 0.75 3.60 17.61
C ILE A 411 1.83 4.48 17.00
N GLU A 412 2.11 5.58 17.68
CA GLU A 412 3.15 6.52 17.29
C GLU A 412 4.34 6.43 18.23
N ALA A 413 5.55 6.43 17.66
CA ALA A 413 6.79 6.55 18.42
C ALA A 413 7.29 8.00 18.40
N TRP A 414 7.91 8.45 19.49
CA TRP A 414 8.59 9.74 19.52
C TRP A 414 9.89 9.70 18.71
N MET A 415 10.11 10.72 17.88
CA MET A 415 11.29 10.85 17.02
C MET A 415 12.01 12.18 17.36
N PRO A 416 13.01 12.18 18.27
CA PRO A 416 13.57 13.43 18.81
C PRO A 416 14.39 14.25 17.82
N GLY A 417 14.89 13.66 16.73
CA GLY A 417 15.58 14.37 15.64
C GLY A 417 14.62 15.02 14.65
N ARG A 418 13.47 14.36 14.39
CA ARG A 418 12.30 14.94 13.71
C ARG A 418 11.63 16.02 14.56
N GLY A 419 11.62 15.84 15.89
CA GLY A 419 10.95 16.70 16.86
C GLY A 419 9.43 16.49 16.96
N ASP A 420 8.95 15.31 16.57
CA ASP A 420 7.52 15.00 16.50
C ASP A 420 7.24 13.51 16.72
N TRP A 421 5.97 13.17 16.86
CA TRP A 421 5.46 11.80 16.83
C TRP A 421 5.45 11.25 15.40
N GLY A 422 5.43 9.93 15.27
CA GLY A 422 5.17 9.29 13.98
C GLY A 422 4.62 7.88 14.09
N GLU A 423 3.53 7.61 13.36
CA GLU A 423 2.87 6.31 13.23
C GLU A 423 3.87 5.22 12.81
N VAL A 424 4.19 4.29 13.71
CA VAL A 424 5.04 3.11 13.44
C VAL A 424 4.22 1.84 13.24
N SER A 425 2.93 1.88 13.59
CA SER A 425 2.03 0.74 13.61
C SER A 425 0.57 1.21 13.66
N SER A 426 -0.34 0.39 13.14
CA SER A 426 -1.77 0.66 12.99
C SER A 426 -2.55 -0.66 13.00
N ALA A 427 -3.74 -0.71 13.58
CA ALA A 427 -4.59 -1.90 13.70
C ALA A 427 -6.06 -1.57 13.50
N SER A 428 -6.73 -2.32 12.62
CA SER A 428 -8.13 -2.09 12.23
C SER A 428 -8.97 -3.35 12.43
N ASN A 429 -10.19 -3.17 12.97
CA ASN A 429 -11.27 -4.12 12.79
C ASN A 429 -12.03 -3.71 11.53
N CYS A 430 -12.07 -4.57 10.51
CA CYS A 430 -12.75 -4.31 9.23
C CYS A 430 -14.14 -4.97 9.14
N THR A 431 -14.60 -5.59 10.24
CA THR A 431 -15.84 -6.36 10.34
C THR A 431 -16.05 -7.24 9.10
N ASP A 432 -17.23 -7.23 8.49
CA ASP A 432 -17.57 -7.96 7.28
C ASP A 432 -17.29 -7.19 5.97
N TYR A 433 -16.65 -6.01 6.03
CA TYR A 433 -16.43 -5.18 4.83
C TYR A 433 -15.64 -5.91 3.74
N GLN A 434 -14.52 -6.52 4.12
CA GLN A 434 -13.63 -7.24 3.19
C GLN A 434 -14.13 -8.67 2.94
N SER A 435 -14.70 -9.32 3.95
CA SER A 435 -15.16 -10.71 3.85
C SER A 435 -16.42 -10.86 3.01
N ALA A 436 -17.35 -9.90 3.02
CA ALA A 436 -18.42 -9.83 2.05
C ALA A 436 -17.85 -9.68 0.62
N ARG A 437 -16.85 -8.79 0.45
CA ARG A 437 -16.22 -8.50 -0.85
C ARG A 437 -15.36 -9.65 -1.39
N LEU A 438 -14.76 -10.46 -0.52
CA LEU A 438 -13.91 -11.61 -0.88
C LEU A 438 -14.64 -12.96 -0.72
N ASN A 439 -15.92 -12.96 -0.34
CA ASN A 439 -16.73 -14.15 -0.05
C ASN A 439 -16.12 -15.08 1.04
N ILE A 440 -15.53 -14.49 2.07
CA ILE A 440 -14.96 -15.18 3.25
C ILE A 440 -16.11 -15.43 4.24
N ARG A 441 -16.61 -16.66 4.28
CA ARG A 441 -17.81 -17.02 5.05
C ARG A 441 -17.47 -17.87 6.26
N TYR A 442 -18.40 -17.95 7.21
CA TYR A 442 -18.32 -18.91 8.30
C TYR A 442 -19.67 -19.58 8.57
N LYS A 443 -19.60 -20.82 9.05
CA LYS A 443 -20.74 -21.56 9.59
C LYS A 443 -20.63 -21.55 11.13
N PRO A 444 -21.58 -20.92 11.83
CA PRO A 444 -21.64 -20.97 13.30
C PRO A 444 -21.74 -22.40 13.81
N ASN A 445 -21.22 -22.65 15.02
CA ASN A 445 -21.57 -23.87 15.76
C ASN A 445 -23.09 -23.86 16.04
N PRO A 446 -23.81 -24.99 15.85
CA PRO A 446 -25.25 -25.05 16.10
C PRO A 446 -25.55 -24.90 17.60
N ARG A 447 -25.96 -23.69 18.02
CA ARG A 447 -26.40 -23.38 19.39
C ARG A 447 -27.90 -23.68 19.55
N GLY A 448 -28.29 -24.93 19.33
CA GLY A 448 -29.70 -25.38 19.39
C GLY A 448 -30.52 -25.14 18.11
N GLU A 449 -30.03 -24.38 17.13
CA GLU A 449 -30.64 -24.28 15.80
C GLU A 449 -30.30 -25.51 14.93
N GLU A 450 -31.30 -26.14 14.31
CA GLU A 450 -31.07 -27.26 13.36
C GLU A 450 -30.21 -26.86 12.15
N LYS A 451 -30.27 -25.59 11.73
CA LYS A 451 -29.58 -25.06 10.54
C LYS A 451 -29.04 -23.64 10.78
N PRO A 452 -27.91 -23.47 11.47
CA PRO A 452 -27.32 -22.16 11.70
C PRO A 452 -27.03 -21.43 10.39
N LYS A 453 -27.50 -20.17 10.29
CA LYS A 453 -27.38 -19.35 9.08
C LYS A 453 -25.91 -19.03 8.79
N VAL A 454 -25.44 -19.36 7.58
CA VAL A 454 -24.09 -19.01 7.13
C VAL A 454 -23.95 -17.48 7.04
N GLY A 455 -22.90 -16.95 7.66
CA GLY A 455 -22.59 -15.51 7.70
C GLY A 455 -21.24 -15.19 7.06
N TYR A 456 -20.91 -13.89 7.02
CA TYR A 456 -19.57 -13.42 6.71
C TYR A 456 -18.72 -13.36 7.99
N ALA A 457 -17.46 -13.76 7.90
CA ALA A 457 -16.54 -13.66 9.03
C ALA A 457 -16.07 -12.21 9.23
N HIS A 458 -15.54 -11.86 10.40
CA HIS A 458 -14.89 -10.56 10.59
C HIS A 458 -13.39 -10.64 10.28
N THR A 459 -12.90 -9.73 9.43
CA THR A 459 -11.45 -9.56 9.17
C THR A 459 -10.86 -8.43 10.00
N LEU A 460 -9.62 -8.61 10.42
CA LEU A 460 -8.82 -7.61 11.12
C LEU A 460 -7.40 -7.64 10.60
N ASN A 461 -6.75 -6.48 10.55
CA ASN A 461 -5.35 -6.37 10.17
C ASN A 461 -4.60 -5.43 11.12
N ALA A 462 -3.31 -5.67 11.26
CA ALA A 462 -2.47 -4.94 12.20
C ALA A 462 -1.00 -4.97 11.78
N THR A 463 -0.42 -3.79 11.57
CA THR A 463 1.01 -3.60 11.32
C THR A 463 1.80 -4.10 12.53
N GLY A 464 2.51 -5.22 12.41
CA GLY A 464 3.44 -5.68 13.45
C GLY A 464 4.60 -4.70 13.60
N VAL A 465 5.32 -4.44 12.49
CA VAL A 465 6.36 -3.41 12.39
C VAL A 465 6.36 -2.77 11.00
N ALA A 466 6.33 -1.43 10.93
CA ALA A 466 6.69 -0.67 9.73
C ALA A 466 8.16 -0.24 9.81
N ILE A 467 9.01 -0.93 9.07
CA ILE A 467 10.46 -0.94 9.38
C ILE A 467 11.16 0.41 9.17
N PRO A 468 10.93 1.20 8.10
CA PRO A 468 11.65 2.46 7.91
C PRO A 468 11.41 3.47 9.04
N ARG A 469 10.16 3.65 9.47
CA ARG A 469 9.81 4.55 10.57
C ARG A 469 10.32 4.05 11.92
N LEU A 470 10.45 2.74 12.12
CA LEU A 470 11.11 2.17 13.29
C LEU A 470 12.63 2.35 13.26
N ILE A 471 13.27 2.26 12.08
CA ILE A 471 14.67 2.63 11.91
C ILE A 471 14.86 4.10 12.28
N VAL A 472 14.00 5.03 11.82
CA VAL A 472 14.01 6.43 12.29
C VAL A 472 13.93 6.49 13.81
N ALA A 473 12.87 5.96 14.42
CA ALA A 473 12.68 6.03 15.88
C ALA A 473 13.87 5.45 16.67
N ILE A 474 14.48 4.35 16.20
CA ILE A 474 15.66 3.73 16.84
C ILE A 474 16.92 4.59 16.65
N LEU A 475 17.24 5.01 15.42
CA LEU A 475 18.42 5.84 15.15
C LEU A 475 18.38 7.14 15.97
N GLU A 476 17.23 7.81 16.04
CA GLU A 476 17.09 9.06 16.79
C GLU A 476 17.03 8.84 18.32
N THR A 477 16.43 7.73 18.79
CA THR A 477 16.35 7.41 20.23
C THR A 477 17.68 6.97 20.84
N TYR A 478 18.47 6.19 20.10
CA TYR A 478 19.72 5.61 20.61
C TYR A 478 20.97 6.37 20.15
N GLY A 479 21.00 6.85 18.90
CA GLY A 479 22.17 7.51 18.32
C GLY A 479 23.33 6.55 18.03
N GLN A 480 24.51 7.14 17.78
CA GLN A 480 25.77 6.43 17.54
C GLN A 480 26.88 7.01 18.42
N HIS A 481 27.94 6.22 18.66
CA HIS A 481 29.14 6.67 19.34
C HIS A 481 30.38 6.15 18.59
N ASN A 482 31.29 7.05 18.22
CA ASN A 482 32.51 6.75 17.46
C ASN A 482 32.26 5.89 16.19
N GLY A 483 31.14 6.15 15.50
CA GLY A 483 30.72 5.44 14.28
C GLY A 483 30.05 4.08 14.52
N CYS A 484 29.94 3.65 15.78
CA CYS A 484 29.22 2.45 16.19
C CYS A 484 27.78 2.80 16.54
N LEU A 485 26.81 2.05 16.00
CA LEU A 485 25.39 2.26 16.28
C LEU A 485 25.02 1.76 17.68
N ILE A 486 24.29 2.55 18.47
CA ILE A 486 23.79 2.10 19.77
C ILE A 486 22.43 1.40 19.55
N LEU A 487 22.25 0.18 20.05
CA LEU A 487 21.00 -0.58 19.90
C LEU A 487 20.52 -1.19 21.23
N PRO A 488 19.21 -1.40 21.42
CA PRO A 488 18.69 -2.13 22.57
C PRO A 488 19.15 -3.60 22.54
N ASP A 489 19.48 -4.14 23.71
CA ASP A 489 19.92 -5.54 23.87
C ASP A 489 18.88 -6.58 23.43
N THR A 490 17.60 -6.19 23.33
CA THR A 490 16.51 -7.01 22.79
C THR A 490 16.67 -7.34 21.31
N LEU A 491 17.43 -6.55 20.54
CA LEU A 491 17.77 -6.86 19.14
C LEU A 491 19.00 -7.77 19.01
N ARG A 492 19.81 -7.93 20.06
CA ARG A 492 21.07 -8.72 20.04
C ARG A 492 20.92 -10.16 19.55
N PRO A 493 19.87 -10.93 19.92
CA PRO A 493 19.67 -12.29 19.42
C PRO A 493 19.36 -12.37 17.91
N PHE A 494 19.01 -11.24 17.29
CA PHE A 494 18.55 -11.15 15.90
C PHE A 494 19.57 -10.45 14.99
N TRP A 495 20.71 -10.04 15.53
CA TRP A 495 21.76 -9.34 14.79
C TRP A 495 22.64 -10.31 14.00
N LEU A 496 22.51 -10.26 12.67
CA LEU A 496 23.21 -11.19 11.76
C LEU A 496 24.74 -11.01 11.77
N GLY A 497 25.26 -9.87 12.21
CA GLY A 497 26.70 -9.64 12.40
C GLY A 497 27.30 -10.34 13.63
N GLY A 498 26.46 -10.97 14.47
CA GLY A 498 26.88 -11.64 15.70
C GLY A 498 26.82 -10.75 16.95
N PRO A 499 26.84 -11.35 18.16
CA PRO A 499 26.65 -10.61 19.40
C PRO A 499 27.79 -9.64 19.74
N GLU A 500 28.99 -9.89 19.23
CA GLU A 500 30.22 -9.10 19.44
C GLU A 500 30.62 -8.27 18.19
N ASP A 501 29.65 -7.93 17.32
CA ASP A 501 29.88 -7.09 16.14
C ASP A 501 30.40 -5.70 16.56
N PRO A 502 31.61 -5.28 16.16
CA PRO A 502 32.21 -4.01 16.58
C PRO A 502 31.44 -2.78 16.10
N ARG A 503 30.52 -2.93 15.14
CA ARG A 503 29.68 -1.83 14.64
C ARG A 503 28.53 -1.47 15.57
N VAL A 504 28.26 -2.26 16.62
CA VAL A 504 27.11 -2.09 17.51
C VAL A 504 27.50 -2.06 18.98
N VAL A 505 26.99 -1.05 19.70
CA VAL A 505 27.05 -0.98 21.16
C VAL A 505 25.68 -1.35 21.74
N TRP A 506 25.63 -2.47 22.47
CA TRP A 506 24.40 -2.98 23.08
C TRP A 506 24.05 -2.25 24.38
N LYS A 507 22.84 -1.70 24.45
CA LYS A 507 22.29 -0.99 25.62
C LYS A 507 21.23 -1.86 26.31
N THR A 508 21.54 -2.35 27.51
CA THR A 508 20.63 -3.16 28.32
C THR A 508 19.49 -2.33 28.92
N HIS A 509 18.26 -2.70 28.60
CA HIS A 509 17.10 -2.28 29.39
C HIS A 509 16.89 -3.26 30.54
N LYS A 510 16.92 -2.78 31.79
CA LYS A 510 16.71 -3.66 32.96
C LYS A 510 15.30 -4.26 32.89
N LYS A 511 15.21 -5.56 32.57
CA LYS A 511 13.96 -6.33 32.55
C LYS A 511 13.23 -6.17 33.89
N ARG A 512 11.96 -5.75 33.83
CA ARG A 512 11.06 -5.84 34.98
C ARG A 512 10.63 -7.30 35.14
N VAL A 513 11.18 -7.99 36.13
CA VAL A 513 10.55 -9.22 36.64
C VAL A 513 9.27 -8.78 37.35
N PRO A 514 8.08 -9.34 37.05
CA PRO A 514 6.91 -9.08 37.86
C PRO A 514 7.15 -9.68 39.26
N SER A 515 7.25 -8.83 40.27
CA SER A 515 7.32 -9.24 41.67
C SER A 515 6.03 -9.95 42.05
N LYS A 516 6.13 -11.11 42.71
CA LYS A 516 4.95 -11.89 43.16
C LYS A 516 4.03 -11.15 44.14
N THR A 517 4.49 -10.06 44.74
CA THR A 517 3.85 -9.30 45.83
C THR A 517 2.85 -8.24 45.36
N SER A 518 1.99 -8.57 44.38
CA SER A 518 0.86 -7.69 44.00
C SER A 518 -0.43 -8.47 43.72
N LEU A 519 -0.63 -9.58 44.44
CA LEU A 519 -1.84 -10.42 44.39
C LEU A 519 -2.42 -10.75 45.78
N GLU A 520 -1.86 -10.23 46.88
CA GLU A 520 -2.24 -10.62 48.25
C GLU A 520 -2.94 -9.52 49.09
N ASN A 521 -3.09 -8.30 48.59
CA ASN A 521 -3.77 -7.21 49.32
C ASN A 521 -5.08 -6.79 48.64
N ALA A 522 -6.11 -7.62 48.79
CA ALA A 522 -7.51 -7.27 48.54
C ALA A 522 -8.40 -8.08 49.50
N GLU A 523 -8.71 -7.49 50.66
CA GLU A 523 -9.64 -8.08 51.64
C GLU A 523 -11.13 -7.94 51.23
N PRO A 524 -12.04 -8.75 51.79
CA PRO A 524 -13.26 -9.15 51.09
C PRO A 524 -14.58 -8.53 51.58
N GLY A 525 -15.55 -8.43 50.66
CA GLY A 525 -16.97 -8.13 50.91
C GLY A 525 -17.59 -7.36 49.74
N SER A 526 -18.77 -7.69 49.19
CA SER A 526 -19.80 -8.66 49.59
C SER A 526 -20.18 -9.61 48.44
N GLN A 527 -20.69 -10.79 48.79
CA GLN A 527 -21.11 -11.84 47.85
C GLN A 527 -22.51 -11.58 47.28
N THR A 528 -22.70 -11.93 46.00
CA THR A 528 -23.84 -12.74 45.54
C THR A 528 -23.37 -13.74 44.48
N GLU A 529 -23.86 -14.97 44.59
CA GLU A 529 -23.41 -16.17 43.88
C GLU A 529 -23.98 -16.19 42.43
N ASN A 530 -23.48 -16.95 41.44
CA ASN A 530 -23.15 -18.38 41.48
C ASN A 530 -22.11 -18.85 40.44
N ASN A 531 -21.57 -20.03 40.73
CA ASN A 531 -20.46 -20.76 40.09
C ASN A 531 -20.58 -21.05 38.58
N ASP A 532 -19.44 -21.12 37.90
CA ASP A 532 -18.85 -22.42 37.53
C ASP A 532 -17.35 -22.28 37.16
N SER A 533 -16.53 -23.21 37.66
CA SER A 533 -15.07 -23.14 37.58
C SER A 533 -14.46 -24.44 37.07
N ILE A 534 -13.47 -24.33 36.16
CA ILE A 534 -12.57 -25.42 35.79
C ILE A 534 -11.14 -24.87 35.73
N ASP A 535 -10.26 -25.49 36.49
CA ASP A 535 -8.89 -25.08 36.75
C ASP A 535 -7.90 -25.61 35.69
N PHE A 536 -6.74 -24.95 35.54
CA PHE A 536 -5.75 -25.28 34.50
C PHE A 536 -4.31 -24.92 34.89
N HIS A 537 -3.73 -25.53 35.92
CA HIS A 537 -2.26 -25.58 36.05
C HIS A 537 -1.72 -26.83 36.77
N GLN A 538 -1.17 -27.76 36.00
CA GLN A 538 -0.10 -28.63 36.48
C GLN A 538 0.99 -28.77 35.40
N LYS A 539 2.26 -28.65 35.83
CA LYS A 539 3.45 -28.73 34.97
C LYS A 539 4.25 -29.97 35.39
N ASP A 540 4.31 -30.97 34.53
CA ASP A 540 5.18 -32.12 34.80
C ASP A 540 6.52 -32.02 34.07
N LYS A 541 7.58 -32.24 34.86
CA LYS A 541 8.93 -32.51 34.38
C LYS A 541 9.00 -34.00 34.02
N ILE A 542 9.36 -34.33 32.78
CA ILE A 542 9.71 -35.70 32.45
C ILE A 542 11.17 -35.93 32.87
N THR A 543 11.36 -36.87 33.80
CA THR A 543 12.68 -37.39 34.19
C THR A 543 12.73 -38.86 33.80
N THR A 544 13.84 -39.32 33.24
CA THR A 544 14.05 -40.70 32.81
C THR A 544 14.04 -41.68 33.99
N SER A 545 13.34 -42.81 33.83
CA SER A 545 13.61 -44.06 34.55
C SER A 545 13.12 -45.26 33.72
N VAL A 546 13.72 -46.42 33.95
CA VAL A 546 13.57 -47.66 33.16
C VAL A 546 13.12 -48.77 34.09
N GLU A 547 12.11 -49.54 33.71
CA GLU A 547 11.79 -50.94 34.10
C GLU A 547 10.56 -51.35 33.25
N GLN A 548 10.61 -52.34 32.35
CA GLN A 548 10.74 -53.81 32.48
C GLN A 548 9.45 -54.53 32.94
N ASN A 549 9.25 -55.74 32.37
CA ASN A 549 8.05 -56.61 32.41
C ASN A 549 6.86 -56.07 31.57
N HIS A 550 6.09 -56.83 30.79
CA HIS A 550 5.96 -58.26 30.44
C HIS A 550 5.47 -58.34 28.95
N ILE A 551 5.35 -59.45 28.21
CA ILE A 551 5.55 -60.92 28.40
C ILE A 551 5.98 -61.52 27.03
N ALA A 552 6.37 -62.80 26.94
CA ALA A 552 6.67 -63.49 25.67
C ALA A 552 5.62 -64.56 25.30
N THR A 553 5.33 -64.74 24.00
CA THR A 553 4.77 -65.97 23.41
C THR A 553 5.23 -66.14 21.96
N GLU A 554 5.53 -67.39 21.58
CA GLU A 554 6.11 -67.81 20.30
C GLU A 554 5.06 -68.14 19.23
N SER A 555 5.44 -68.20 17.94
CA SER A 555 5.09 -69.33 17.03
C SER A 555 5.67 -69.20 15.60
N THR A 556 6.81 -69.86 15.37
CA THR A 556 7.15 -70.77 14.23
C THR A 556 6.53 -70.65 12.81
N SER A 557 7.44 -70.67 11.80
CA SER A 557 7.40 -71.45 10.52
C SER A 557 6.38 -71.05 9.41
N THR A 558 6.53 -71.31 8.11
CA THR A 558 7.48 -72.03 7.20
C THR A 558 7.68 -71.16 5.90
N ALA A 559 8.81 -71.11 5.17
CA ALA A 559 9.33 -72.09 4.18
C ALA A 559 8.20 -72.62 3.24
N GLU A 560 8.15 -72.48 1.91
CA GLU A 560 9.05 -72.77 0.76
C GLU A 560 8.36 -72.20 -0.53
N HIS A 561 8.82 -72.23 -1.80
CA HIS A 561 9.90 -72.94 -2.49
C HIS A 561 10.44 -72.14 -3.70
N SER A 562 11.57 -72.59 -4.23
CA SER A 562 12.39 -72.05 -5.35
C SER A 562 11.86 -72.19 -6.79
N SER A 563 12.29 -71.29 -7.70
CA SER A 563 12.98 -71.68 -8.96
C SER A 563 13.78 -70.54 -9.61
N ILE A 564 14.88 -70.88 -10.26
CA ILE A 564 15.96 -70.01 -10.77
C ILE A 564 15.83 -69.80 -12.30
N GLN A 565 16.07 -68.59 -12.86
CA GLN A 565 17.23 -68.30 -13.75
C GLN A 565 17.34 -66.83 -14.24
N SER A 566 18.56 -66.47 -14.66
CA SER A 566 19.12 -65.18 -15.13
C SER A 566 18.38 -64.51 -16.31
N ASN A 567 18.48 -63.19 -16.55
CA ASN A 567 19.73 -62.48 -16.92
C ASN A 567 19.64 -60.93 -16.87
N ALA A 568 20.80 -60.27 -16.60
CA ALA A 568 21.25 -58.90 -16.98
C ALA A 568 20.30 -57.66 -16.80
N SER A 569 20.74 -56.47 -16.38
CA SER A 569 22.05 -55.97 -15.92
C SER A 569 21.88 -54.72 -15.02
N ASN A 570 22.81 -54.54 -14.08
CA ASN A 570 22.96 -53.40 -13.15
C ASN A 570 24.37 -52.79 -13.46
N PRO A 571 24.83 -51.61 -12.94
CA PRO A 571 24.61 -51.22 -11.55
C PRO A 571 24.39 -49.72 -11.23
N LYS A 572 23.83 -49.51 -10.02
CA LYS A 572 24.00 -48.32 -9.15
C LYS A 572 25.50 -48.21 -8.72
N ARG A 573 26.04 -47.26 -7.94
CA ARG A 573 25.49 -46.41 -6.87
C ARG A 573 26.59 -45.40 -6.41
N ALA A 574 26.14 -44.29 -5.81
CA ALA A 574 26.76 -43.41 -4.79
C ALA A 574 28.26 -43.50 -4.40
N TYR A 575 28.86 -42.33 -4.09
CA TYR A 575 29.92 -42.16 -3.07
C TYR A 575 29.81 -40.79 -2.34
N HIS A 576 30.54 -40.62 -1.23
CA HIS A 576 30.35 -39.58 -0.22
C HIS A 576 31.70 -39.06 0.34
N THR A 577 31.72 -37.84 0.92
CA THR A 577 32.71 -37.24 1.87
C THR A 577 33.98 -36.52 1.36
N ARG A 578 34.67 -35.81 2.29
CA ARG A 578 35.45 -34.55 2.12
C ARG A 578 36.96 -34.68 2.49
N ARG A 579 37.87 -33.84 1.91
CA ARG A 579 38.75 -32.82 2.59
C ARG A 579 40.06 -32.43 1.84
N ALA A 580 40.54 -31.21 2.14
CA ALA A 580 41.94 -30.71 2.17
C ALA A 580 42.68 -30.30 0.87
N CYS A 581 43.80 -29.57 1.03
CA CYS A 581 44.38 -28.61 0.07
C CYS A 581 45.86 -28.85 -0.34
N ALA A 582 46.21 -28.35 -1.55
CA ALA A 582 47.54 -27.87 -2.02
C ALA A 582 48.70 -28.89 -2.19
N PRO A 583 49.81 -28.57 -2.90
CA PRO A 583 50.16 -27.36 -3.70
C PRO A 583 50.63 -27.68 -5.16
N ILE A 584 50.99 -26.65 -5.96
CA ILE A 584 52.17 -26.55 -6.86
C ILE A 584 52.11 -25.21 -7.64
N ALA A 585 53.27 -24.65 -8.02
CA ALA A 585 53.41 -23.32 -8.62
C ALA A 585 54.23 -23.31 -9.93
N LYS A 586 54.23 -22.12 -10.58
CA LYS A 586 55.05 -21.63 -11.71
C LYS A 586 54.55 -21.86 -13.15
N GLY A 587 53.93 -20.80 -13.68
CA GLY A 587 54.59 -19.99 -14.72
C GLY A 587 54.22 -20.23 -16.19
N MET A 588 53.42 -19.33 -16.76
CA MET A 588 53.58 -18.85 -18.14
C MET A 588 52.90 -17.49 -18.32
N LYS A 589 53.55 -16.58 -19.07
CA LYS A 589 53.00 -15.26 -19.44
C LYS A 589 52.21 -15.39 -20.74
N LEU A 590 51.10 -14.66 -20.89
CA LEU A 590 50.56 -14.31 -22.20
C LEU A 590 50.31 -12.79 -22.31
N ALA A 591 50.65 -12.25 -23.47
CA ALA A 591 50.54 -10.83 -23.81
C ALA A 591 49.15 -10.49 -24.40
N PRO A 592 48.71 -9.21 -24.35
CA PRO A 592 47.40 -8.83 -24.84
C PRO A 592 47.39 -8.65 -26.37
N LEU A 593 46.52 -9.38 -27.07
CA LEU A 593 46.21 -9.11 -28.47
C LEU A 593 45.12 -8.05 -28.60
N THR A 594 45.52 -6.85 -28.97
CA THR A 594 44.62 -5.75 -29.34
C THR A 594 44.20 -5.85 -30.80
N GLN A 595 42.90 -5.94 -31.06
CA GLN A 595 42.34 -5.41 -32.30
C GLN A 595 40.90 -4.94 -32.06
N ARG A 596 40.71 -3.61 -32.06
CA ARG A 596 39.39 -2.95 -32.09
C ARG A 596 39.14 -2.47 -33.50
N TYR A 597 37.97 -2.76 -34.06
CA TYR A 597 37.46 -2.04 -35.22
C TYR A 597 37.05 -0.61 -34.81
N PRO A 598 37.26 0.40 -35.67
CA PRO A 598 36.99 1.79 -35.33
C PRO A 598 35.50 2.11 -35.48
N ILE A 599 34.77 2.19 -34.37
CA ILE A 599 33.49 2.90 -34.34
C ILE A 599 33.81 4.39 -34.18
N HIS A 600 33.49 5.19 -35.20
CA HIS A 600 33.60 6.65 -35.14
C HIS A 600 32.50 7.25 -34.23
N THR A 601 32.66 7.14 -32.92
CA THR A 601 31.92 7.99 -31.97
C THR A 601 32.67 9.31 -31.81
N SER A 602 32.02 10.43 -32.16
CA SER A 602 32.53 11.78 -31.86
C SER A 602 32.52 12.02 -30.35
N THR A 603 33.61 11.69 -29.67
CA THR A 603 33.76 11.91 -28.23
C THR A 603 34.09 13.37 -27.94
N LYS A 604 33.06 14.22 -27.77
CA LYS A 604 33.23 15.44 -26.97
C LYS A 604 33.57 15.01 -25.54
N ARG A 605 34.81 15.27 -25.11
CA ARG A 605 35.25 15.07 -23.72
C ARG A 605 34.27 15.75 -22.76
N SER A 606 33.62 14.98 -21.91
CA SER A 606 32.93 15.51 -20.73
C SER A 606 33.99 16.07 -19.78
N ARG A 607 33.86 17.35 -19.39
CA ARG A 607 34.77 17.99 -18.42
C ARG A 607 34.48 17.48 -17.02
N SER A 608 35.50 17.32 -16.19
CA SER A 608 35.29 16.92 -14.79
C SER A 608 34.55 18.00 -13.98
N PHE A 609 33.88 17.60 -12.90
CA PHE A 609 33.22 18.54 -11.98
C PHE A 609 34.20 19.57 -11.39
N GLN A 610 35.47 19.20 -11.18
CA GLN A 610 36.50 20.13 -10.72
C GLN A 610 36.84 21.20 -11.76
N GLU A 611 36.93 20.86 -13.05
CA GLU A 611 37.12 21.83 -14.14
C GLU A 611 35.94 22.83 -14.22
N TYR A 612 34.70 22.36 -14.05
CA TYR A 612 33.53 23.23 -14.00
C TYR A 612 33.56 24.18 -12.79
N LYS A 613 33.96 23.68 -11.63
CA LYS A 613 34.11 24.50 -10.42
C LYS A 613 35.18 25.58 -10.60
N GLN A 614 36.35 25.21 -11.11
CA GLN A 614 37.46 26.15 -11.36
C GLN A 614 37.08 27.22 -12.39
N GLU A 615 36.41 26.86 -13.49
CA GLU A 615 35.96 27.84 -14.50
C GLU A 615 34.88 28.78 -13.94
N LEU A 616 34.00 28.30 -13.06
CA LEU A 616 33.00 29.13 -12.37
C LEU A 616 33.66 30.09 -11.38
N GLU A 617 34.65 29.64 -10.61
CA GLU A 617 35.44 30.46 -9.69
C GLU A 617 36.25 31.54 -10.45
N ARG A 618 36.86 31.17 -11.59
CA ARG A 618 37.56 32.09 -12.49
C ARG A 618 36.65 33.21 -13.01
N ARG A 619 35.46 32.86 -13.54
CA ARG A 619 34.47 33.85 -14.03
C ARG A 619 33.86 34.70 -12.91
N ALA A 620 33.73 34.15 -11.70
CA ALA A 620 33.29 34.90 -10.54
C ALA A 620 34.31 35.99 -10.17
N ALA A 621 35.61 35.65 -10.17
CA ALA A 621 36.69 36.60 -9.94
C ALA A 621 36.76 37.70 -11.02
N GLU A 622 36.70 37.34 -12.31
CA GLU A 622 36.69 38.29 -13.45
C GLU A 622 35.57 39.35 -13.34
N HIS A 623 34.45 39.00 -12.71
CA HIS A 623 33.30 39.89 -12.56
C HIS A 623 33.16 40.54 -11.18
N GLY A 624 34.03 40.25 -10.22
CA GLY A 624 33.97 40.79 -8.85
C GLY A 624 32.78 40.24 -8.05
N ALA A 625 32.39 38.99 -8.31
CA ALA A 625 31.24 38.32 -7.72
C ALA A 625 31.66 37.04 -6.97
N SER A 626 30.79 36.52 -6.10
CA SER A 626 30.96 35.15 -5.60
C SER A 626 30.38 34.14 -6.60
N PRO A 627 30.91 32.90 -6.69
CA PRO A 627 30.36 31.85 -7.54
C PRO A 627 28.86 31.61 -7.28
N GLY A 628 28.46 31.59 -6.01
CA GLY A 628 27.06 31.45 -5.61
C GLY A 628 26.17 32.61 -6.05
N SER A 629 26.70 33.85 -6.12
CA SER A 629 25.98 35.01 -6.63
C SER A 629 25.72 34.92 -8.14
N LEU A 630 26.68 34.41 -8.93
CA LEU A 630 26.48 34.19 -10.36
C LEU A 630 25.48 33.07 -10.64
N VAL A 631 25.54 31.96 -9.90
CA VAL A 631 24.55 30.88 -10.01
C VAL A 631 23.15 31.37 -9.64
N LEU A 632 23.00 32.14 -8.55
CA LEU A 632 21.72 32.73 -8.17
C LEU A 632 21.20 33.71 -9.23
N ALA A 633 22.05 34.58 -9.77
CA ALA A 633 21.67 35.48 -10.86
C ALA A 633 21.22 34.72 -12.12
N PHE A 634 21.93 33.65 -12.48
CA PHE A 634 21.56 32.80 -13.60
C PHE A 634 20.20 32.12 -13.41
N VAL A 635 19.92 31.55 -12.23
CA VAL A 635 18.61 30.94 -11.93
C VAL A 635 17.48 31.97 -11.97
N LEU A 636 17.67 33.14 -11.37
CA LEU A 636 16.67 34.21 -11.39
C LEU A 636 16.40 34.73 -12.81
N LEU A 637 17.45 34.94 -13.62
CA LEU A 637 17.31 35.30 -15.03
C LEU A 637 16.67 34.19 -15.87
N HIS A 638 16.94 32.92 -15.57
CA HIS A 638 16.34 31.79 -16.26
C HIS A 638 14.81 31.77 -16.11
N GLU A 639 14.32 31.97 -14.87
CA GLU A 639 12.89 32.06 -14.59
C GLU A 639 12.27 33.35 -15.15
N LEU A 640 12.90 34.52 -14.95
CA LEU A 640 12.39 35.79 -15.50
C LEU A 640 12.27 35.76 -17.03
N THR A 641 13.27 35.21 -17.72
CA THR A 641 13.23 35.03 -19.18
C THR A 641 12.29 33.91 -19.64
N ALA A 642 11.78 33.06 -18.74
CA ALA A 642 10.67 32.15 -19.04
C ALA A 642 9.33 32.86 -18.91
N ILE A 643 9.11 33.49 -17.75
CA ILE A 643 7.81 33.96 -17.30
C ILE A 643 7.38 35.24 -18.05
N MET A 644 8.27 36.23 -18.19
CA MET A 644 7.92 37.49 -18.84
C MET A 644 7.56 37.30 -20.33
N PRO A 645 8.33 36.54 -21.14
CA PRO A 645 7.92 36.28 -22.51
C PRO A 645 6.71 35.35 -22.62
N LEU A 646 6.49 34.42 -21.68
CA LEU A 646 5.30 33.55 -21.69
C LEU A 646 4.01 34.38 -21.61
N PHE A 647 3.92 35.29 -20.64
CA PHE A 647 2.75 36.17 -20.51
C PHE A 647 2.70 37.24 -21.60
N GLY A 648 3.84 37.78 -22.04
CA GLY A 648 3.90 38.75 -23.13
C GLY A 648 3.42 38.18 -24.47
N PHE A 649 3.90 36.99 -24.85
CA PHE A 649 3.42 36.30 -26.05
C PHE A 649 1.97 35.84 -25.90
N ALA A 650 1.55 35.32 -24.75
CA ALA A 650 0.16 34.92 -24.55
C ALA A 650 -0.80 36.12 -24.72
N PHE A 651 -0.49 37.26 -24.11
CA PHE A 651 -1.27 38.49 -24.27
C PHE A 651 -1.31 38.97 -25.73
N LEU A 652 -0.16 38.96 -26.42
CA LEU A 652 -0.07 39.39 -27.81
C LEU A 652 -0.84 38.44 -28.75
N PHE A 653 -0.77 37.13 -28.53
CA PHE A 653 -1.52 36.15 -29.32
C PHE A 653 -3.04 36.21 -29.06
N VAL A 654 -3.48 36.51 -27.83
CA VAL A 654 -4.88 36.83 -27.54
C VAL A 654 -5.32 38.10 -28.26
N LEU A 655 -4.52 39.17 -28.22
CA LEU A 655 -4.84 40.47 -28.83
C LEU A 655 -5.02 40.39 -30.35
N PHE A 656 -4.23 39.56 -31.03
CA PHE A 656 -4.29 39.36 -32.48
C PHE A 656 -5.05 38.09 -32.92
N GLY A 657 -5.65 37.33 -31.99
CA GLY A 657 -6.34 36.06 -32.30
C GLY A 657 -5.43 34.99 -32.93
N ALA A 658 -4.12 35.06 -32.70
CA ALA A 658 -3.11 34.30 -33.44
C ALA A 658 -2.78 32.91 -32.87
N GLY A 659 -3.31 32.57 -31.69
CA GLY A 659 -2.97 31.35 -30.95
C GLY A 659 -3.12 30.07 -31.78
N ASP A 660 -4.30 29.84 -32.34
CA ASP A 660 -4.60 28.66 -33.15
C ASP A 660 -3.86 28.65 -34.49
N SER A 661 -3.72 29.81 -35.15
CA SER A 661 -2.92 29.94 -36.37
C SER A 661 -1.45 29.57 -36.16
N ILE A 662 -0.87 29.94 -35.01
CA ILE A 662 0.50 29.59 -34.64
C ILE A 662 0.62 28.10 -34.32
N LEU A 663 -0.31 27.52 -33.57
CA LEU A 663 -0.30 26.08 -33.28
C LEU A 663 -0.46 25.23 -34.56
N ASN A 664 -1.40 25.60 -35.43
CA ASN A 664 -1.60 24.94 -36.72
C ASN A 664 -0.37 25.09 -37.63
N GLY A 665 0.29 26.24 -37.64
CA GLY A 665 1.56 26.45 -38.36
C GLY A 665 2.70 25.59 -37.82
N LEU A 666 2.82 25.44 -36.50
CA LEU A 666 3.82 24.58 -35.86
C LEU A 666 3.55 23.08 -36.09
N GLU A 667 2.28 22.68 -36.11
CA GLU A 667 1.88 21.29 -36.39
C GLU A 667 2.03 20.97 -37.89
N ALA A 668 1.74 21.91 -38.79
CA ALA A 668 2.06 21.80 -40.21
C ALA A 668 3.58 21.71 -40.44
N MET A 669 4.39 22.51 -39.74
CA MET A 669 5.86 22.41 -39.77
C MET A 669 6.35 21.05 -39.27
N ARG A 670 5.71 20.48 -38.23
CA ARG A 670 5.98 19.12 -37.74
C ARG A 670 5.69 18.09 -38.83
N LEU A 671 4.59 18.21 -39.56
CA LEU A 671 4.14 17.27 -40.60
C LEU A 671 4.93 17.40 -41.93
N SER A 672 5.39 18.60 -42.29
CA SER A 672 6.16 18.83 -43.53
C SER A 672 7.62 18.36 -43.49
N LEU A 673 8.13 17.97 -42.31
CA LEU A 673 9.47 17.41 -42.14
C LEU A 673 9.45 15.90 -42.47
N LEU A 674 10.00 15.55 -43.64
CA LEU A 674 10.02 14.20 -44.21
C LEU A 674 10.55 13.13 -43.23
N PRO A 675 9.97 11.91 -43.24
CA PRO A 675 10.50 10.76 -42.49
C PRO A 675 11.71 10.18 -43.23
N GLY A 676 12.90 10.62 -42.82
CA GLY A 676 14.21 10.05 -43.19
C GLY A 676 15.00 9.70 -41.93
N ASP A 677 15.91 8.73 -42.04
CA ASP A 677 16.46 7.99 -40.90
C ASP A 677 17.14 8.82 -39.80
N ALA A 678 17.06 8.25 -38.59
CA ALA A 678 17.43 8.78 -37.27
C ALA A 678 16.46 9.86 -36.72
N GLU A 679 16.07 9.65 -35.46
CA GLU A 679 15.12 10.45 -34.69
C GLU A 679 15.27 11.97 -34.89
N ASN A 680 14.24 12.58 -35.50
CA ASN A 680 14.05 14.02 -35.45
C ASN A 680 13.69 14.44 -34.01
N LEU A 681 14.71 14.55 -33.16
CA LEU A 681 14.64 15.04 -31.78
C LEU A 681 13.90 16.39 -31.70
N PHE A 682 13.93 17.18 -32.78
CA PHE A 682 13.13 18.40 -32.93
C PHE A 682 11.62 18.13 -33.02
N GLN A 683 11.16 17.20 -33.89
CA GLN A 683 9.74 16.82 -33.97
C GLN A 683 9.25 16.20 -32.65
N GLN A 684 10.04 15.33 -32.02
CA GLN A 684 9.72 14.73 -30.72
C GLN A 684 9.58 15.82 -29.64
N LYS A 685 10.55 16.73 -29.50
CA LYS A 685 10.49 17.84 -28.53
C LYS A 685 9.38 18.84 -28.83
N LEU A 686 9.11 19.15 -30.10
CA LEU A 686 8.03 20.04 -30.48
C LEU A 686 6.67 19.45 -30.06
N HIS A 687 6.44 18.16 -30.32
CA HIS A 687 5.24 17.46 -29.86
C HIS A 687 5.15 17.38 -28.32
N GLU A 688 6.27 17.11 -27.63
CA GLU A 688 6.35 17.14 -26.17
C GLU A 688 6.01 18.55 -25.61
N TYR A 689 6.51 19.61 -26.25
CA TYR A 689 6.25 21.00 -25.86
C TYR A 689 4.79 21.40 -26.10
N ILE A 690 4.18 21.00 -27.22
CA ILE A 690 2.75 21.22 -27.48
C ILE A 690 1.92 20.50 -26.41
N THR A 691 2.13 19.20 -26.21
CA THR A 691 1.38 18.38 -25.24
C THR A 691 1.52 18.90 -23.80
N ARG A 692 2.73 19.31 -23.39
CA ARG A 692 2.95 19.93 -22.07
C ARG A 692 2.36 21.33 -21.99
N GLY A 693 2.44 22.12 -23.06
CA GLY A 693 1.84 23.45 -23.18
C GLY A 693 0.35 23.40 -22.95
N THR A 694 -0.36 22.51 -23.65
CA THR A 694 -1.81 22.31 -23.48
C THR A 694 -2.13 21.93 -22.03
N LYS A 695 -1.42 20.95 -21.44
CA LYS A 695 -1.64 20.55 -20.04
C LYS A 695 -1.40 21.67 -19.03
N VAL A 696 -0.45 22.57 -19.27
CA VAL A 696 -0.21 23.75 -18.41
C VAL A 696 -1.31 24.79 -18.63
N ALA A 697 -1.64 25.09 -19.89
CA ALA A 697 -2.65 26.07 -20.24
C ALA A 697 -4.04 25.65 -19.72
N THR A 698 -4.46 24.40 -19.88
CA THR A 698 -5.73 23.88 -19.34
C THR A 698 -5.83 24.04 -17.82
N ARG A 699 -4.73 23.81 -17.07
CA ARG A 699 -4.69 24.01 -15.61
C ARG A 699 -4.77 25.48 -15.18
N MET A 700 -4.25 26.39 -16.01
CA MET A 700 -4.34 27.83 -15.74
C MET A 700 -5.73 28.35 -16.12
N CYS A 701 -6.23 28.01 -17.30
CA CYS A 701 -7.56 28.38 -17.78
C CYS A 701 -8.69 27.80 -16.89
N SER A 702 -8.59 26.55 -16.41
CA SER A 702 -9.59 25.98 -15.48
C SER A 702 -9.69 26.76 -14.17
N ARG A 703 -8.55 27.10 -13.56
CA ARG A 703 -8.50 27.93 -12.35
C ARG A 703 -9.03 29.35 -12.54
N CYS A 704 -8.86 29.93 -13.74
CA CYS A 704 -9.46 31.22 -14.06
C CYS A 704 -10.96 31.11 -14.38
N ASN A 705 -11.42 30.01 -15.00
CA ASN A 705 -12.83 29.82 -15.35
C ASN A 705 -13.69 29.57 -14.10
N GLU A 706 -13.14 28.90 -13.09
CA GLU A 706 -13.72 28.76 -11.73
C GLU A 706 -14.03 30.12 -11.08
N TYR A 707 -13.35 31.19 -11.49
CA TYR A 707 -13.58 32.57 -11.04
C TYR A 707 -14.46 33.42 -11.98
N LEU A 708 -14.65 33.01 -13.25
CA LEU A 708 -15.21 33.87 -14.31
C LEU A 708 -16.49 33.33 -14.97
N SER A 709 -16.91 32.09 -14.68
CA SER A 709 -18.24 31.55 -15.03
C SER A 709 -18.63 31.63 -16.53
N TYR A 710 -17.69 31.39 -17.46
CA TYR A 710 -18.00 31.35 -18.89
C TYR A 710 -18.38 29.93 -19.38
N PRO A 711 -19.38 29.79 -20.27
CA PRO A 711 -19.76 28.49 -20.85
C PRO A 711 -18.67 27.95 -21.78
N THR A 712 -18.34 26.67 -21.62
CA THR A 712 -17.12 26.03 -22.12
C THR A 712 -17.19 25.43 -23.53
N GLU A 713 -18.33 25.53 -24.23
CA GLU A 713 -18.61 24.72 -25.43
C GLU A 713 -18.56 25.50 -26.77
N SER A 714 -18.12 26.75 -26.77
CA SER A 714 -17.89 27.51 -28.02
C SER A 714 -16.40 27.54 -28.40
N PRO A 715 -16.02 27.16 -29.65
CA PRO A 715 -14.64 27.26 -30.12
C PRO A 715 -14.13 28.71 -30.20
N ASN A 716 -15.03 29.69 -30.22
CA ASN A 716 -14.70 31.13 -30.15
C ASN A 716 -14.87 31.71 -28.73
N SER A 717 -14.97 30.87 -27.69
CA SER A 717 -15.05 31.37 -26.31
C SER A 717 -13.75 32.08 -25.90
N PRO A 718 -13.81 33.12 -25.04
CA PRO A 718 -12.61 33.78 -24.53
C PRO A 718 -11.63 32.80 -23.87
N VAL A 719 -12.16 31.75 -23.23
CA VAL A 719 -11.36 30.69 -22.60
C VAL A 719 -10.60 29.86 -23.63
N ALA A 720 -11.20 29.53 -24.79
CA ALA A 720 -10.53 28.82 -25.87
C ALA A 720 -9.40 29.66 -26.49
N VAL A 721 -9.65 30.95 -26.77
CA VAL A 721 -8.64 31.88 -27.31
C VAL A 721 -7.45 32.05 -26.35
N TRP A 722 -7.71 32.14 -25.04
CA TRP A 722 -6.67 32.16 -24.02
C TRP A 722 -5.91 30.82 -23.93
N LEU A 723 -6.60 29.69 -24.07
CA LEU A 723 -6.00 28.35 -24.03
C LEU A 723 -5.03 28.13 -25.20
N SER A 724 -5.44 28.45 -26.43
CA SER A 724 -4.59 28.28 -27.62
C SER A 724 -3.41 29.24 -27.61
N SER A 725 -3.64 30.50 -27.24
CA SER A 725 -2.62 31.55 -27.14
C SER A 725 -1.58 31.26 -26.04
N LEU A 726 -2.00 30.77 -24.87
CA LEU A 726 -1.08 30.38 -23.79
C LEU A 726 -0.29 29.12 -24.14
N THR A 727 -0.89 28.17 -24.86
CA THR A 727 -0.20 26.98 -25.40
C THR A 727 0.84 27.39 -26.44
N ALA A 728 0.48 28.24 -27.41
CA ALA A 728 1.39 28.76 -28.42
C ALA A 728 2.59 29.50 -27.78
N ALA A 729 2.31 30.39 -26.82
CA ALA A 729 3.33 31.13 -26.08
C ALA A 729 4.29 30.19 -25.34
N TYR A 730 3.78 29.13 -24.69
CA TYR A 730 4.62 28.13 -24.03
C TYR A 730 5.57 27.43 -25.01
N VAL A 731 5.08 27.02 -26.18
CA VAL A 731 5.90 26.35 -27.20
C VAL A 731 6.99 27.30 -27.72
N VAL A 732 6.65 28.56 -28.03
CA VAL A 732 7.63 29.58 -28.44
C VAL A 732 8.71 29.80 -27.38
N VAL A 733 8.34 29.95 -26.10
CA VAL A 733 9.29 30.12 -24.98
C VAL A 733 10.18 28.90 -24.76
N LYS A 734 9.72 27.69 -25.13
CA LYS A 734 10.51 26.46 -25.09
C LYS A 734 11.44 26.30 -26.30
N LEU A 735 11.02 26.72 -27.49
CA LEU A 735 11.89 26.79 -28.67
C LEU A 735 13.04 27.80 -28.47
N LEU A 736 12.78 28.92 -27.78
CA LEU A 736 13.78 29.95 -27.47
C LEU A 736 14.76 29.57 -26.33
N VAL A 737 14.67 28.37 -25.73
CA VAL A 737 15.54 27.97 -24.60
C VAL A 737 17.05 28.12 -24.88
N PRO A 738 17.61 27.73 -26.04
CA PRO A 738 19.05 27.91 -26.30
C PRO A 738 19.48 29.39 -26.28
N VAL A 739 18.67 30.26 -26.90
CA VAL A 739 18.90 31.72 -26.95
C VAL A 739 18.78 32.32 -25.55
N ARG A 740 17.74 31.94 -24.80
CA ARG A 740 17.53 32.36 -23.42
C ARG A 740 18.66 31.96 -22.49
N LEU A 741 19.18 30.74 -22.60
CA LEU A 741 20.32 30.28 -21.81
C LEU A 741 21.58 31.12 -22.11
N GLY A 742 21.88 31.36 -23.39
CA GLY A 742 22.96 32.26 -23.80
C GLY A 742 22.81 33.68 -23.24
N LEU A 743 21.60 34.25 -23.32
CA LEU A 743 21.29 35.57 -22.77
C LEU A 743 21.43 35.59 -21.23
N CYS A 744 20.99 34.55 -20.53
CA CYS A 744 21.16 34.44 -19.07
C CYS A 744 22.64 34.39 -18.68
N PHE A 745 23.48 33.65 -19.41
CA PHE A 745 24.93 33.64 -19.17
C PHE A 745 25.57 35.02 -19.43
N ALA A 746 25.15 35.75 -20.47
CA ALA A 746 25.66 37.08 -20.77
C ALA A 746 25.22 38.15 -19.75
N LEU A 747 23.98 38.08 -19.27
CA LEU A 747 23.40 39.08 -18.35
C LEU A 747 23.69 38.81 -16.86
N ALA A 748 24.06 37.58 -16.46
CA ALA A 748 24.28 37.26 -15.03
C ALA A 748 25.30 38.20 -14.35
N PRO A 749 26.47 38.53 -14.94
CA PRO A 749 27.44 39.45 -14.33
C PRO A 749 26.88 40.86 -14.11
N TRP A 750 26.11 41.37 -15.08
CA TRP A 750 25.45 42.68 -14.97
C TRP A 750 24.37 42.66 -13.88
N PHE A 751 23.56 41.60 -13.83
CA PHE A 751 22.48 41.42 -12.86
C PHE A 751 23.01 41.31 -11.42
N VAL A 752 24.14 40.60 -11.20
CA VAL A 752 24.81 40.60 -9.90
C VAL A 752 25.21 42.02 -9.49
N ARG A 753 25.88 42.77 -10.39
CA ARG A 753 26.39 44.12 -10.10
C ARG A 753 25.28 45.14 -9.86
N ARG A 754 24.21 45.14 -10.65
CA ARG A 754 23.16 46.17 -10.65
C ARG A 754 21.92 45.85 -9.82
N VAL A 755 21.60 44.57 -9.59
CA VAL A 755 20.37 44.15 -8.90
C VAL A 755 20.68 43.43 -7.58
N LEU A 756 21.52 42.40 -7.58
CA LEU A 756 21.77 41.63 -6.36
C LEU A 756 22.69 42.34 -5.35
N SER A 757 23.71 43.08 -5.81
CA SER A 757 24.63 43.77 -4.91
C SER A 757 23.97 44.91 -4.11
N PRO A 758 23.12 45.78 -4.68
CA PRO A 758 22.43 46.82 -3.90
C PRO A 758 21.41 46.22 -2.92
N LEU A 759 20.67 45.18 -3.33
CA LEU A 759 19.72 44.47 -2.46
C LEU A 759 20.42 43.82 -1.25
N ARG A 760 21.64 43.27 -1.42
CA ARG A 760 22.42 42.71 -0.32
C ARG A 760 22.86 43.80 0.67
N ASN A 761 23.31 44.94 0.16
CA ASN A 761 23.71 46.08 0.99
C ASN A 761 22.50 46.70 1.71
N TRP A 762 21.33 46.75 1.07
CA TRP A 762 20.08 47.20 1.70
C TRP A 762 19.63 46.25 2.82
N LYS A 763 19.72 44.92 2.64
CA LYS A 763 19.48 43.97 3.74
C LYS A 763 20.40 44.19 4.93
N GLN A 764 21.70 44.44 4.70
CA GLN A 764 22.66 44.75 5.77
C GLN A 764 22.40 46.12 6.43
N PHE A 765 21.84 47.09 5.71
CA PHE A 765 21.41 48.37 6.26
C PHE A 765 20.16 48.22 7.15
N VAL A 766 19.17 47.43 6.72
CA VAL A 766 17.95 47.15 7.49
C VAL A 766 18.27 46.30 8.75
N SER A 767 19.19 45.34 8.66
CA SER A 767 19.63 44.53 9.81
C SER A 767 20.60 45.25 10.76
N ARG A 768 20.93 46.53 10.50
CA ARG A 768 21.68 47.43 11.41
C ARG A 768 20.79 48.52 12.03
N ARG A 769 19.50 48.55 11.66
CA ARG A 769 18.47 49.46 12.20
C ARG A 769 17.36 48.71 12.97
N ARG A 770 17.45 47.39 13.05
CA ARG A 770 16.77 46.52 14.02
C ARG A 770 17.83 46.00 14.98
#